data_AF-A0A6J5VDU8-F1
#
_entry.id   AF-A0A6J5VDU8-F1
#
_cell.length_a   1.000
_cell.length_b   1.000
_cell.length_c   1.000
_cell.angle_alpha   90.00
_cell.angle_beta   90.00
_cell.angle_gamma   90.00
#
_symmetry.space_group_name_H-M   'P 1'
#
loop_
_entity.id
_entity.type
_entity.pdbx_description
1 polymer ?
#
loop_
_entity_poly.entity_id
_entity_poly.type
_entity_poly.pdbx_seq_one_letter_code
_entity_poly.pdbx_strand_id
1 'polypeptide(L)'
;MSVGKSGQRQGRGAESQIYKQKATQAHMAINKARRKKKKEPVTYSLPPKEKWRLTLLDTLVWAPRESSSLLWNLSGMGKSSAEDLQKVAADLRSSIWKQMADAGIKHIPSNTFSYYDQVLDTTALLGAVPPRYGWNGGEIGFDTYFSMARGNASVPAMEMTKWFDTNYHFIVPELGPDVNFSYASHKAVEEYKEAKALGVDTIPVLVGPVSYLLLSKPAKGVEKSFSLLSLLGKIIPIYKEVISELKAAGASWIQFDEPTLVMDLDSHKLQAFTEAYSHLESTLSGLNVLIETYFADVPAEAFKTLTSLKGVTAFGFDLVRGDKTLDLIKGEFPKGKYLFAGLVDGRNIWANDLSASLSTLQTLEGIVGKDKLVVSTSCSLLHTAVDLVNETKLDQEIKSWLAFAAQKIVEVNALAKALAGHKDEAFFSANAAAQASRKSSPRVTNEAVQKAAAALKGSDHRRATNVSARLDAQQKKLNLPILPTTTIGSFPQTIELRRVRREYKAKKISEEEYVKAIKEEISKVVKLQEELDIDVLVHGEPERNDMVEYFGEQLSGFAFTVNGWVQSYGSRCVKPPIIYGDVSRPNPMTVFWSSAAQSMTARPMKGMLTGPVTILNWSFVRNDQPRFETTYQIALAIKDEVEDLEKAGINVIQIDEAALREGLPLRKSEQAFYLDWAVHSFRITNCGVQDTTQIHTHMCYSNFNDIIHSIIDMDADVITIENSRSDEKLLSVFREGVKYGAGIGPGVYDIHSPRIPSTEEIADRINKMLAVLETNILWVNPDCGLKTRKYAEVKPALSNMVAAAKLLRTQLASTNTHKECLQQIDEYETLEGHNGMKVNMDWMGNYNLWTSRMHEYFAGQATQDGTVDTYWRRFAYEKRGGLDGYVALLTSDQVIDRPSKEPPLGLDLTSVRNLHGGTHFSGTPFRRTFFAEFPSTELPRRNCLSDTPLGRTHFGGTTSTGLPSSELPWQDSFSWNFLGGTYFCGTPFHRPRIGDPEDSD
;
A
#
# COMPACT_ATOMS: atom_id res chain seq x y z
N MET A 1 -26.81 -11.00 -50.66
CA MET A 1 -27.65 -11.28 -51.84
C MET A 1 -28.30 -9.97 -52.30
N SER A 2 -28.62 -9.81 -53.60
CA SER A 2 -29.45 -8.73 -54.24
C SER A 2 -29.42 -7.31 -53.62
N VAL A 3 -28.86 -6.24 -54.18
CA VAL A 3 -28.70 -5.74 -55.59
C VAL A 3 -30.00 -5.26 -56.28
N GLY A 4 -30.10 -3.94 -56.46
CA GLY A 4 -30.77 -3.25 -57.57
C GLY A 4 -29.90 -2.03 -57.94
N LYS A 5 -29.24 -2.03 -59.11
CA LYS A 5 -29.62 -1.33 -60.37
C LYS A 5 -29.65 0.21 -60.24
N SER A 6 -29.08 1.03 -61.13
CA SER A 6 -28.45 0.77 -62.46
C SER A 6 -27.76 2.04 -62.99
N GLY A 7 -26.76 1.93 -63.89
CA GLY A 7 -26.18 3.13 -64.55
C GLY A 7 -24.95 2.91 -65.46
N GLN A 8 -25.19 2.44 -66.69
CA GLN A 8 -24.39 2.58 -67.93
C GLN A 8 -22.82 2.50 -67.95
N ARG A 9 -22.34 1.63 -68.86
CA ARG A 9 -20.98 1.63 -69.44
C ARG A 9 -20.83 2.72 -70.51
N GLN A 10 -19.66 3.36 -70.62
CA GLN A 10 -18.65 3.09 -71.68
C GLN A 10 -17.50 4.11 -71.60
N GLY A 11 -16.24 3.65 -71.47
CA GLY A 11 -15.10 4.56 -71.25
C GLY A 11 -13.71 3.91 -71.24
N ARG A 12 -13.33 3.23 -72.34
CA ARG A 12 -11.95 3.08 -72.85
C ARG A 12 -10.84 2.82 -71.79
N GLY A 13 -10.33 1.60 -71.64
CA GLY A 13 -9.54 0.95 -72.71
C GLY A 13 -8.06 1.40 -72.78
N ALA A 14 -7.65 2.47 -72.10
CA ALA A 14 -6.29 3.03 -72.21
C ALA A 14 -5.36 2.74 -71.00
N GLU A 15 -5.89 2.56 -69.79
CA GLU A 15 -5.06 2.48 -68.57
C GLU A 15 -4.42 1.10 -68.32
N SER A 16 -4.93 0.04 -68.96
CA SER A 16 -4.53 -1.35 -68.69
C SER A 16 -3.12 -1.71 -69.20
N GLN A 17 -2.62 -1.06 -70.26
CA GLN A 17 -1.28 -1.34 -70.80
C GLN A 17 -0.16 -0.63 -70.02
N ILE A 18 -0.40 0.58 -69.51
CA ILE A 18 0.59 1.36 -68.76
C ILE A 18 0.96 0.66 -67.44
N TYR A 19 -0.02 0.06 -66.75
CA TYR A 19 0.23 -0.69 -65.51
C TYR A 19 1.06 -1.95 -65.72
N LYS A 20 0.88 -2.67 -66.84
CA LYS A 20 1.64 -3.89 -67.13
C LYS A 20 3.11 -3.62 -67.45
N GLN A 21 3.43 -2.55 -68.18
CA GLN A 21 4.84 -2.19 -68.44
C GLN A 21 5.60 -1.75 -67.15
N LYS A 22 4.96 -0.96 -66.28
CA LYS A 22 5.59 -0.52 -65.02
C LYS A 22 5.84 -1.69 -64.05
N ALA A 23 4.93 -2.66 -63.97
CA ALA A 23 5.11 -3.85 -63.14
C ALA A 23 6.31 -4.71 -63.59
N THR A 24 6.52 -4.88 -64.91
CA THR A 24 7.64 -5.67 -65.45
C THR A 24 9.00 -5.00 -65.22
N GLN A 25 9.10 -3.68 -65.35
CA GLN A 25 10.35 -2.95 -65.07
C GLN A 25 10.74 -3.01 -63.58
N ALA A 26 9.77 -2.87 -62.66
CA ALA A 26 10.02 -3.01 -61.22
C ALA A 26 10.57 -4.41 -60.86
N HIS A 27 10.01 -5.47 -61.46
CA HIS A 27 10.42 -6.84 -61.19
C HIS A 27 11.84 -7.17 -61.73
N MET A 28 12.26 -6.55 -62.84
CA MET A 28 13.63 -6.67 -63.34
C MET A 28 14.64 -5.91 -62.47
N ALA A 29 14.28 -4.73 -61.94
CA ALA A 29 15.15 -3.95 -61.06
C ALA A 29 15.47 -4.70 -59.75
N ILE A 30 14.45 -5.31 -59.12
CA ILE A 30 14.58 -6.08 -57.88
C ILE A 30 15.49 -7.32 -58.08
N ASN A 31 15.35 -8.03 -59.20
CA ASN A 31 16.20 -9.19 -59.50
C ASN A 31 17.64 -8.81 -59.89
N LYS A 32 17.87 -7.62 -60.45
CA LYS A 32 19.23 -7.10 -60.71
C LYS A 32 19.95 -6.68 -59.41
N ALA A 33 19.20 -6.20 -58.41
CA ALA A 33 19.74 -5.89 -57.08
C ALA A 33 20.12 -7.17 -56.29
N ARG A 34 19.31 -8.24 -56.37
CA ARG A 34 19.55 -9.51 -55.66
C ARG A 34 20.78 -10.32 -56.13
N ARG A 35 21.33 -10.04 -57.32
CA ARG A 35 22.50 -10.77 -57.86
C ARG A 35 23.87 -10.14 -57.56
N LYS A 36 23.96 -9.02 -56.81
CA LYS A 36 25.22 -8.25 -56.64
C LYS A 36 25.77 -8.15 -55.21
N LYS A 37 25.51 -9.13 -54.33
CA LYS A 37 26.20 -9.28 -53.03
C LYS A 37 26.66 -10.72 -52.76
N LYS A 38 27.89 -11.05 -53.18
CA LYS A 38 28.74 -12.07 -52.56
C LYS A 38 30.16 -11.50 -52.43
N LYS A 39 30.65 -11.44 -51.18
CA LYS A 39 32.03 -11.28 -50.67
C LYS A 39 33.03 -10.42 -51.47
N GLU A 40 33.48 -9.33 -50.84
CA GLU A 40 34.88 -9.14 -50.40
C GLU A 40 34.96 -8.06 -49.29
N PRO A 41 35.98 -8.06 -48.41
CA PRO A 41 36.01 -7.22 -47.22
C PRO A 41 36.65 -5.85 -47.48
N VAL A 42 35.97 -4.76 -47.08
CA VAL A 42 36.56 -3.42 -47.05
C VAL A 42 36.68 -2.96 -45.59
N THR A 43 37.92 -2.89 -45.10
CA THR A 43 38.24 -2.31 -43.79
C THR A 43 38.08 -0.79 -43.85
N TYR A 44 36.99 -0.27 -43.30
CA TYR A 44 36.86 1.16 -43.01
C TYR A 44 37.35 1.44 -41.58
N SER A 45 38.44 2.19 -41.46
CA SER A 45 38.85 2.80 -40.20
C SER A 45 37.82 3.85 -39.79
N LEU A 46 37.10 3.61 -38.70
CA LEU A 46 36.19 4.60 -38.12
C LEU A 46 37.01 5.79 -37.57
N PRO A 47 36.65 7.05 -37.89
CA PRO A 47 37.16 8.21 -37.17
C PRO A 47 36.67 8.20 -35.70
N PRO A 48 37.25 9.01 -34.81
CA PRO A 48 36.98 8.91 -33.37
C PRO A 48 35.50 9.04 -33.03
N LYS A 49 34.96 8.08 -32.28
CA LYS A 49 33.59 8.15 -31.76
C LYS A 49 33.48 9.28 -30.73
N GLU A 50 32.75 10.34 -31.05
CA GLU A 50 32.20 11.23 -30.02
C GLU A 50 31.20 10.42 -29.15
N LYS A 51 31.42 10.38 -27.83
CA LYS A 51 30.82 9.39 -26.91
C LYS A 51 29.73 9.98 -26.01
N TRP A 52 28.59 10.27 -26.61
CA TRP A 52 27.36 10.62 -25.91
C TRP A 52 26.83 9.46 -25.04
N ARG A 53 25.98 9.76 -24.06
CA ARG A 53 25.69 8.86 -22.92
C ARG A 53 24.19 8.69 -22.68
N LEU A 54 23.82 7.48 -22.24
CA LEU A 54 22.46 6.96 -22.16
C LEU A 54 22.29 6.14 -20.88
N THR A 55 21.30 6.45 -20.04
CA THR A 55 21.04 5.71 -18.79
C THR A 55 19.57 5.31 -18.67
N LEU A 56 19.34 4.18 -18.00
CA LEU A 56 18.07 3.86 -17.35
C LEU A 56 18.33 3.73 -15.87
N LEU A 57 17.50 4.35 -15.02
CA LEU A 57 17.72 4.31 -13.57
C LEU A 57 17.58 2.91 -13.01
N ASP A 58 16.58 2.18 -13.51
CA ASP A 58 16.23 0.82 -13.13
C ASP A 58 15.17 0.27 -14.14
N THR A 59 15.11 -1.04 -14.32
CA THR A 59 14.19 -1.78 -15.19
C THR A 59 13.37 -2.81 -14.45
N LEU A 60 12.11 -2.98 -14.88
CA LEU A 60 11.16 -3.95 -14.33
C LEU A 60 11.75 -5.32 -14.00
N VAL A 61 11.46 -5.76 -12.78
CA VAL A 61 11.71 -7.11 -12.24
C VAL A 61 10.85 -8.19 -12.93
N TRP A 62 10.01 -7.83 -13.92
CA TRP A 62 8.88 -8.65 -14.37
C TRP A 62 8.85 -8.87 -15.88
N ALA A 63 8.74 -10.13 -16.28
CA ALA A 63 8.62 -10.58 -17.67
C ALA A 63 7.17 -10.48 -18.20
N PRO A 64 6.92 -10.76 -19.49
CA PRO A 64 5.58 -11.10 -19.98
C PRO A 64 4.91 -12.18 -19.14
N ARG A 65 3.57 -12.15 -19.12
CA ARG A 65 2.62 -12.83 -18.20
C ARG A 65 2.86 -14.33 -17.91
N GLU A 66 3.63 -15.03 -18.73
CA GLU A 66 3.89 -16.47 -18.61
C GLU A 66 4.93 -16.76 -17.51
N SER A 67 6.08 -16.07 -17.50
CA SER A 67 7.20 -16.35 -16.57
C SER A 67 6.87 -16.03 -15.11
N SER A 68 5.99 -15.06 -14.87
CA SER A 68 5.62 -14.59 -13.53
C SER A 68 4.58 -15.46 -12.82
N SER A 69 3.63 -16.00 -13.58
CA SER A 69 2.76 -17.08 -13.10
C SER A 69 3.56 -18.35 -12.80
N LEU A 70 4.68 -18.57 -13.50
CA LEU A 70 5.70 -19.55 -13.13
C LEU A 70 6.30 -19.21 -11.76
N LEU A 71 7.03 -18.09 -11.60
CA LEU A 71 7.75 -17.74 -10.35
C LEU A 71 6.91 -17.94 -9.06
N TRP A 72 5.61 -17.66 -9.10
CA TRP A 72 4.70 -17.93 -7.96
C TRP A 72 4.30 -19.41 -7.80
N ASN A 73 3.94 -20.11 -8.88
CA ASN A 73 3.66 -21.56 -8.83
C ASN A 73 4.90 -22.35 -8.36
N LEU A 74 6.09 -21.90 -8.78
CA LEU A 74 7.39 -22.46 -8.43
C LEU A 74 7.68 -22.26 -6.91
N SER A 75 7.63 -21.01 -6.42
CA SER A 75 8.04 -20.67 -5.04
C SER A 75 6.98 -20.85 -3.94
N GLY A 76 5.72 -21.13 -4.29
CA GLY A 76 4.59 -21.08 -3.34
C GLY A 76 3.84 -22.40 -3.09
N MET A 77 4.03 -23.43 -3.92
CA MET A 77 3.25 -24.68 -3.84
C MET A 77 4.09 -25.96 -3.74
N GLY A 78 5.42 -25.86 -3.64
CA GLY A 78 6.32 -27.03 -3.65
C GLY A 78 6.29 -27.81 -4.97
N LYS A 79 5.92 -27.15 -6.08
CA LYS A 79 5.76 -27.75 -7.41
C LYS A 79 7.03 -27.68 -8.27
N SER A 80 8.10 -27.11 -7.74
CA SER A 80 9.42 -27.04 -8.37
C SER A 80 10.53 -26.88 -7.34
N SER A 81 11.77 -26.94 -7.81
CA SER A 81 12.97 -26.72 -7.01
C SER A 81 13.33 -25.22 -6.89
N ALA A 82 14.32 -24.95 -6.03
CA ALA A 82 15.00 -23.66 -5.98
C ALA A 82 15.85 -23.38 -7.23
N GLU A 83 16.35 -24.42 -7.90
CA GLU A 83 17.15 -24.32 -9.13
C GLU A 83 16.28 -23.85 -10.30
N ASP A 84 15.04 -24.33 -10.40
CA ASP A 84 14.05 -23.84 -11.39
C ASP A 84 13.76 -22.34 -11.20
N LEU A 85 13.63 -21.91 -9.95
CA LEU A 85 13.41 -20.50 -9.59
C LEU A 85 14.60 -19.62 -9.97
N GLN A 86 15.84 -20.08 -9.69
CA GLN A 86 17.07 -19.39 -10.07
C GLN A 86 17.24 -19.31 -11.60
N LYS A 87 16.93 -20.40 -12.32
CA LYS A 87 17.00 -20.44 -13.78
C LYS A 87 16.07 -19.42 -14.43
N VAL A 88 14.79 -19.38 -14.04
CA VAL A 88 13.83 -18.39 -14.57
C VAL A 88 14.26 -16.95 -14.26
N ALA A 89 14.85 -16.72 -13.08
CA ALA A 89 15.39 -15.41 -12.70
C ALA A 89 16.61 -15.00 -13.56
N ALA A 90 17.55 -15.92 -13.79
CA ALA A 90 18.72 -15.69 -14.65
C ALA A 90 18.34 -15.44 -16.11
N ASP A 91 17.42 -16.24 -16.67
CA ASP A 91 16.89 -16.07 -18.03
C ASP A 91 16.22 -14.68 -18.18
N LEU A 92 15.46 -14.24 -17.17
CA LEU A 92 14.82 -12.93 -17.16
C LEU A 92 15.83 -11.78 -17.12
N ARG A 93 16.80 -11.81 -16.19
CA ARG A 93 17.87 -10.79 -16.13
C ARG A 93 18.67 -10.74 -17.43
N SER A 94 19.03 -11.90 -17.99
CA SER A 94 19.72 -12.03 -19.28
C SER A 94 18.94 -11.36 -20.42
N SER A 95 17.63 -11.59 -20.49
CA SER A 95 16.73 -10.98 -21.48
C SER A 95 16.68 -9.46 -21.34
N ILE A 96 16.52 -8.95 -20.11
CA ILE A 96 16.42 -7.52 -19.80
C ILE A 96 17.71 -6.77 -20.14
N TRP A 97 18.87 -7.29 -19.75
CA TRP A 97 20.16 -6.66 -20.05
C TRP A 97 20.45 -6.63 -21.56
N LYS A 98 20.13 -7.71 -22.29
CA LYS A 98 20.26 -7.76 -23.75
C LYS A 98 19.31 -6.77 -24.42
N GLN A 99 18.04 -6.71 -24.00
CA GLN A 99 17.06 -5.76 -24.54
C GLN A 99 17.55 -4.30 -24.42
N MET A 100 18.13 -3.92 -23.27
CA MET A 100 18.71 -2.59 -23.08
C MET A 100 19.97 -2.36 -23.94
N ALA A 101 20.85 -3.36 -24.03
CA ALA A 101 22.08 -3.28 -24.84
C ALA A 101 21.76 -3.17 -26.34
N ASP A 102 20.81 -3.95 -26.83
CA ASP A 102 20.34 -3.93 -28.23
C ASP A 102 19.61 -2.63 -28.57
N ALA A 103 18.89 -2.05 -27.60
CA ALA A 103 18.36 -0.68 -27.73
C ALA A 103 19.48 0.39 -27.76
N GLY A 104 20.70 0.06 -27.34
CA GLY A 104 21.86 0.97 -27.36
C GLY A 104 22.09 1.76 -26.08
N ILE A 105 21.47 1.37 -24.97
CA ILE A 105 21.68 2.00 -23.66
C ILE A 105 23.12 1.78 -23.21
N LYS A 106 23.75 2.82 -22.65
CA LYS A 106 25.17 2.82 -22.26
C LYS A 106 25.37 2.44 -20.79
N HIS A 107 24.47 2.92 -19.94
CA HIS A 107 24.48 2.74 -18.50
C HIS A 107 23.26 1.89 -18.16
N ILE A 108 23.50 0.57 -18.16
CA ILE A 108 22.50 -0.49 -17.98
C ILE A 108 22.54 -0.91 -16.51
N PRO A 109 21.43 -0.89 -15.76
CA PRO A 109 21.45 -1.23 -14.35
C PRO A 109 21.50 -2.75 -14.08
N SER A 110 22.09 -3.14 -12.95
CA SER A 110 22.08 -4.50 -12.37
C SER A 110 21.85 -4.44 -10.85
N ASN A 111 21.55 -5.58 -10.22
CA ASN A 111 21.01 -5.69 -8.86
C ASN A 111 19.57 -5.17 -8.70
N THR A 112 18.95 -4.76 -9.81
CA THR A 112 17.57 -4.24 -9.90
C THR A 112 16.50 -5.33 -9.84
N PHE A 113 16.81 -6.52 -10.37
CA PHE A 113 15.97 -7.69 -10.21
C PHE A 113 15.79 -8.01 -8.71
N SER A 114 14.61 -8.47 -8.31
CA SER A 114 14.38 -8.97 -6.95
C SER A 114 13.46 -10.18 -6.95
N TYR A 115 13.63 -11.08 -5.99
CA TYR A 115 12.67 -12.16 -5.76
C TYR A 115 11.43 -11.67 -5.00
N TYR A 116 11.49 -10.50 -4.36
CA TYR A 116 10.35 -9.92 -3.64
C TYR A 116 10.38 -8.39 -3.52
N ASP A 117 11.48 -7.83 -3.03
CA ASP A 117 11.65 -6.38 -2.75
C ASP A 117 13.14 -5.97 -2.61
N GLN A 118 13.50 -4.82 -3.19
CA GLN A 118 14.86 -4.28 -3.17
C GLN A 118 15.34 -3.80 -1.78
N VAL A 119 14.43 -3.40 -0.89
CA VAL A 119 14.80 -3.04 0.49
C VAL A 119 15.05 -4.30 1.33
N LEU A 120 14.28 -5.36 1.10
CA LEU A 120 14.56 -6.69 1.64
C LEU A 120 15.89 -7.25 1.12
N ASP A 121 16.21 -7.06 -0.16
CA ASP A 121 17.53 -7.44 -0.72
C ASP A 121 18.67 -6.70 0.00
N THR A 122 18.47 -5.41 0.33
CA THR A 122 19.44 -4.63 1.12
C THR A 122 19.52 -5.10 2.58
N THR A 123 18.39 -5.50 3.17
CA THR A 123 18.31 -6.12 4.51
C THR A 123 19.10 -7.44 4.55
N ALA A 124 18.99 -8.26 3.50
CA ALA A 124 19.75 -9.51 3.35
C ALA A 124 21.24 -9.24 3.13
N LEU A 125 21.61 -8.29 2.26
CA LEU A 125 23.00 -7.86 2.04
C LEU A 125 23.69 -7.46 3.36
N LEU A 126 22.97 -6.76 4.24
CA LEU A 126 23.47 -6.29 5.53
C LEU A 126 23.34 -7.33 6.67
N GLY A 127 22.79 -8.51 6.42
CA GLY A 127 22.57 -9.54 7.45
C GLY A 127 21.61 -9.10 8.56
N ALA A 128 20.71 -8.15 8.26
CA ALA A 128 19.85 -7.48 9.24
C ALA A 128 18.56 -8.29 9.55
N VAL A 129 18.70 -9.62 9.70
CA VAL A 129 17.57 -10.54 9.88
C VAL A 129 17.02 -10.46 11.32
N PRO A 130 15.71 -10.20 11.53
CA PRO A 130 15.13 -10.18 12.87
C PRO A 130 15.29 -11.52 13.62
N PRO A 131 15.62 -11.53 14.93
CA PRO A 131 15.96 -12.76 15.67
C PRO A 131 14.90 -13.87 15.63
N ARG A 132 13.62 -13.51 15.45
CA ARG A 132 12.50 -14.47 15.36
C ARG A 132 12.60 -15.46 14.19
N TYR A 133 13.44 -15.19 13.19
CA TYR A 133 13.66 -16.09 12.06
C TYR A 133 14.79 -17.11 12.29
N GLY A 134 15.51 -17.04 13.41
CA GLY A 134 16.50 -18.06 13.80
C GLY A 134 17.71 -18.20 12.88
N TRP A 135 18.02 -17.16 12.09
CA TRP A 135 19.22 -17.12 11.25
C TRP A 135 20.47 -16.87 12.11
N ASN A 136 21.52 -17.67 11.90
CA ASN A 136 22.72 -17.73 12.75
C ASN A 136 23.99 -17.28 12.01
N GLY A 137 23.86 -16.46 10.97
CA GLY A 137 24.96 -16.02 10.11
C GLY A 137 25.16 -16.86 8.84
N GLY A 138 26.07 -16.43 7.97
CA GLY A 138 26.34 -17.03 6.66
C GLY A 138 25.42 -16.50 5.54
N GLU A 139 25.61 -16.97 4.32
CA GLU A 139 24.82 -16.51 3.16
C GLU A 139 23.31 -16.74 3.35
N ILE A 140 22.52 -15.70 3.11
CA ILE A 140 21.06 -15.74 3.24
C ILE A 140 20.44 -16.42 2.01
N GLY A 141 20.00 -17.66 2.21
CA GLY A 141 19.24 -18.42 1.23
C GLY A 141 17.75 -18.06 1.18
N PHE A 142 17.04 -18.66 0.21
CA PHE A 142 15.61 -18.39 -0.05
C PHE A 142 14.70 -18.63 1.16
N ASP A 143 14.97 -19.61 2.02
CA ASP A 143 14.11 -19.90 3.17
C ASP A 143 14.05 -18.72 4.15
N THR A 144 15.19 -18.17 4.54
CA THR A 144 15.27 -16.98 5.40
C THR A 144 14.70 -15.76 4.70
N TYR A 145 15.05 -15.54 3.42
CA TYR A 145 14.57 -14.41 2.63
C TYR A 145 13.04 -14.39 2.52
N PHE A 146 12.43 -15.49 2.08
CA PHE A 146 10.97 -15.57 1.98
C PHE A 146 10.29 -15.63 3.36
N SER A 147 10.93 -16.19 4.39
CA SER A 147 10.40 -16.13 5.76
C SER A 147 10.29 -14.69 6.28
N MET A 148 11.24 -13.81 5.93
CA MET A 148 11.12 -12.37 6.20
C MET A 148 9.96 -11.75 5.39
N ALA A 149 9.91 -12.02 4.07
CA ALA A 149 8.97 -11.41 3.15
C ALA A 149 7.48 -11.77 3.37
N ARG A 150 7.20 -13.03 3.71
CA ARG A 150 5.82 -13.59 3.77
C ARG A 150 5.53 -14.42 5.02
N GLY A 151 6.47 -14.53 5.96
CA GLY A 151 6.34 -15.35 7.15
C GLY A 151 6.42 -16.85 6.84
N ASN A 152 6.19 -17.66 7.87
CA ASN A 152 6.13 -19.12 7.78
C ASN A 152 5.05 -19.67 8.74
N ALA A 153 5.00 -20.99 8.96
CA ALA A 153 3.97 -21.64 9.77
C ALA A 153 3.97 -21.24 11.27
N SER A 154 5.09 -20.74 11.81
CA SER A 154 5.24 -20.36 13.22
C SER A 154 5.65 -18.90 13.46
N VAL A 155 6.13 -18.18 12.43
CA VAL A 155 6.67 -16.82 12.55
C VAL A 155 5.99 -15.86 11.56
N PRO A 156 5.50 -14.70 12.02
CA PRO A 156 4.91 -13.68 11.13
C PRO A 156 5.97 -13.04 10.22
N ALA A 157 5.53 -12.50 9.08
CA ALA A 157 6.35 -11.69 8.18
C ALA A 157 6.88 -10.40 8.85
N MET A 158 7.80 -9.72 8.19
CA MET A 158 8.15 -8.32 8.50
C MET A 158 7.02 -7.38 8.05
N GLU A 159 7.01 -6.15 8.56
CA GLU A 159 6.06 -5.13 8.11
C GLU A 159 6.32 -4.76 6.64
N MET A 160 5.26 -4.49 5.89
CA MET A 160 5.31 -4.02 4.51
C MET A 160 4.57 -2.68 4.41
N THR A 161 5.16 -1.68 3.76
CA THR A 161 4.57 -0.33 3.65
C THR A 161 4.82 0.29 2.28
N LYS A 162 4.08 1.35 1.94
CA LYS A 162 4.17 2.05 0.66
C LYS A 162 5.57 2.60 0.41
N TRP A 163 6.10 2.38 -0.79
CA TRP A 163 7.32 2.98 -1.27
C TRP A 163 7.02 4.41 -1.75
N PHE A 164 7.26 5.39 -0.88
CA PHE A 164 6.94 6.80 -1.12
C PHE A 164 5.46 6.97 -1.51
N ASP A 165 5.15 7.76 -2.55
CA ASP A 165 3.79 7.99 -3.05
C ASP A 165 3.45 7.09 -4.27
N THR A 166 4.05 5.89 -4.33
CA THR A 166 3.76 4.86 -5.34
C THR A 166 2.75 3.82 -4.83
N ASN A 167 2.22 2.99 -5.73
CA ASN A 167 1.45 1.79 -5.36
C ASN A 167 2.34 0.52 -5.20
N TYR A 168 3.66 0.70 -5.18
CA TYR A 168 4.62 -0.33 -4.79
C TYR A 168 4.79 -0.33 -3.27
N HIS A 169 5.09 -1.48 -2.68
CA HIS A 169 5.34 -1.62 -1.24
C HIS A 169 6.64 -2.38 -0.99
N PHE A 170 7.42 -1.89 -0.04
CA PHE A 170 8.69 -2.48 0.38
C PHE A 170 8.56 -3.13 1.77
N ILE A 171 9.49 -4.02 2.11
CA ILE A 171 9.59 -4.63 3.43
C ILE A 171 10.43 -3.75 4.35
N VAL A 172 9.83 -3.30 5.45
CA VAL A 172 10.43 -2.35 6.39
C VAL A 172 11.50 -3.03 7.24
N PRO A 173 12.77 -2.61 7.20
CA PRO A 173 13.79 -3.18 8.07
C PRO A 173 13.51 -2.89 9.54
N GLU A 174 13.59 -3.93 10.38
CA GLU A 174 13.35 -3.86 11.83
C GLU A 174 14.69 -3.84 12.58
N LEU A 175 15.15 -2.66 12.97
CA LEU A 175 16.52 -2.46 13.46
C LEU A 175 16.57 -2.08 14.95
N GLY A 176 17.70 -2.35 15.58
CA GLY A 176 17.97 -1.99 16.97
C GLY A 176 19.47 -1.93 17.25
N PRO A 177 19.88 -1.49 18.46
CA PRO A 177 21.29 -1.41 18.82
C PRO A 177 22.00 -2.78 18.76
N ASP A 178 21.29 -3.87 19.02
CA ASP A 178 21.83 -5.23 19.13
C ASP A 178 21.89 -5.99 17.78
N VAL A 179 21.48 -5.39 16.67
CA VAL A 179 21.59 -6.02 15.35
C VAL A 179 23.06 -6.19 14.99
N ASN A 180 23.46 -7.45 14.76
CA ASN A 180 24.80 -7.83 14.32
C ASN A 180 24.85 -7.88 12.78
N PHE A 181 25.05 -6.71 12.17
CA PHE A 181 25.20 -6.60 10.73
C PHE A 181 26.42 -7.39 10.22
N SER A 182 26.29 -8.02 9.06
CA SER A 182 27.37 -8.72 8.36
C SER A 182 27.09 -8.78 6.86
N TYR A 183 28.11 -8.89 6.02
CA TYR A 183 27.90 -9.05 4.58
C TYR A 183 27.36 -10.47 4.30
N ALA A 184 26.06 -10.58 4.04
CA ALA A 184 25.32 -11.84 4.08
C ALA A 184 24.45 -12.13 2.83
N SER A 185 24.58 -11.30 1.78
CA SER A 185 24.04 -11.62 0.46
C SER A 185 24.90 -11.01 -0.64
N HIS A 186 25.47 -11.84 -1.50
CA HIS A 186 26.40 -11.43 -2.56
C HIS A 186 25.69 -11.08 -3.89
N LYS A 187 24.35 -11.08 -3.90
CA LYS A 187 23.46 -10.81 -5.05
C LYS A 187 23.95 -9.70 -6.00
N ALA A 188 24.36 -8.55 -5.46
CA ALA A 188 24.78 -7.40 -6.26
C ALA A 188 26.05 -7.66 -7.09
N VAL A 189 27.05 -8.38 -6.53
CA VAL A 189 28.28 -8.73 -7.25
C VAL A 189 28.08 -9.96 -8.15
N GLU A 190 27.18 -10.87 -7.78
CA GLU A 190 26.80 -12.01 -8.60
C GLU A 190 26.09 -11.57 -9.89
N GLU A 191 25.05 -10.73 -9.79
CA GLU A 191 24.34 -10.19 -10.96
C GLU A 191 25.26 -9.36 -11.86
N TYR A 192 26.17 -8.55 -11.28
CA TYR A 192 27.15 -7.82 -12.07
C TYR A 192 28.08 -8.78 -12.84
N LYS A 193 28.59 -9.85 -12.20
CA LYS A 193 29.43 -10.88 -12.84
C LYS A 193 28.66 -11.64 -13.93
N GLU A 194 27.38 -11.95 -13.69
CA GLU A 194 26.48 -12.61 -14.65
C GLU A 194 26.27 -11.77 -15.91
N ALA A 195 25.90 -10.49 -15.75
CA ALA A 195 25.78 -9.55 -16.88
C ALA A 195 27.11 -9.40 -17.65
N LYS A 196 28.22 -9.32 -16.92
CA LYS A 196 29.57 -9.21 -17.49
C LYS A 196 29.94 -10.43 -18.33
N ALA A 197 29.59 -11.64 -17.88
CA ALA A 197 29.80 -12.88 -18.63
C ALA A 197 28.97 -12.95 -19.92
N LEU A 198 27.81 -12.28 -19.96
CA LEU A 198 26.98 -12.08 -21.16
C LEU A 198 27.51 -10.97 -22.09
N GLY A 199 28.63 -10.32 -21.75
CA GLY A 199 29.23 -9.22 -22.50
C GLY A 199 28.59 -7.85 -22.24
N VAL A 200 27.72 -7.73 -21.24
CA VAL A 200 27.03 -6.47 -20.88
C VAL A 200 27.69 -5.87 -19.64
N ASP A 201 28.24 -4.66 -19.77
CA ASP A 201 28.78 -3.89 -18.64
C ASP A 201 27.64 -3.14 -17.96
N THR A 202 27.45 -3.35 -16.65
CA THR A 202 26.30 -2.78 -15.91
C THR A 202 26.72 -1.84 -14.79
N ILE A 203 25.76 -1.03 -14.32
CA ILE A 203 25.86 -0.24 -13.09
C ILE A 203 25.13 -1.00 -11.98
N PRO A 204 25.83 -1.50 -10.95
CA PRO A 204 25.18 -2.03 -9.76
C PRO A 204 24.40 -0.93 -9.05
N VAL A 205 23.11 -1.17 -8.81
CA VAL A 205 22.20 -0.29 -8.05
C VAL A 205 22.09 -0.79 -6.62
N LEU A 206 22.31 0.09 -5.65
CA LEU A 206 22.12 -0.18 -4.22
C LEU A 206 21.19 0.86 -3.62
N VAL A 207 20.32 0.47 -2.69
CA VAL A 207 19.67 1.45 -1.81
C VAL A 207 20.77 2.12 -0.98
N GLY A 208 20.75 3.45 -0.91
CA GLY A 208 21.77 4.22 -0.20
C GLY A 208 21.74 3.98 1.31
N PRO A 209 22.90 4.01 2.00
CA PRO A 209 22.99 3.67 3.41
C PRO A 209 22.15 4.56 4.31
N VAL A 210 21.93 5.84 3.95
CA VAL A 210 21.15 6.76 4.77
C VAL A 210 19.66 6.59 4.51
N SER A 211 19.23 6.47 3.25
CA SER A 211 17.83 6.15 2.91
C SER A 211 17.38 4.81 3.50
N TYR A 212 18.24 3.77 3.48
CA TYR A 212 17.95 2.50 4.14
C TYR A 212 17.59 2.69 5.63
N LEU A 213 18.40 3.45 6.38
CA LEU A 213 18.15 3.71 7.80
C LEU A 213 16.94 4.63 8.04
N LEU A 214 16.69 5.61 7.16
CA LEU A 214 15.52 6.49 7.26
C LEU A 214 14.19 5.80 6.90
N LEU A 215 14.24 4.73 6.10
CA LEU A 215 13.10 3.88 5.72
C LEU A 215 12.91 2.68 6.66
N SER A 216 13.82 2.48 7.61
CA SER A 216 13.74 1.45 8.66
C SER A 216 12.83 1.87 9.82
N LYS A 217 12.52 0.92 10.72
CA LYS A 217 11.87 1.20 12.00
C LYS A 217 12.61 0.55 13.17
N PRO A 218 12.52 1.10 14.40
CA PRO A 218 12.98 0.40 15.59
C PRO A 218 12.20 -0.91 15.79
N ALA A 219 12.91 -2.00 16.04
CA ALA A 219 12.31 -3.30 16.37
C ALA A 219 11.51 -3.23 17.70
N LYS A 220 10.57 -4.16 17.89
CA LYS A 220 9.78 -4.23 19.13
C LYS A 220 10.69 -4.41 20.34
N GLY A 221 10.52 -3.56 21.36
CA GLY A 221 11.31 -3.55 22.59
C GLY A 221 12.49 -2.57 22.59
N VAL A 222 12.83 -1.96 21.46
CA VAL A 222 13.85 -0.90 21.39
C VAL A 222 13.32 0.40 22.04
N GLU A 223 14.18 1.12 22.76
CA GLU A 223 13.82 2.37 23.43
C GLU A 223 13.36 3.46 22.45
N LYS A 224 12.39 4.30 22.85
CA LYS A 224 11.90 5.43 22.04
C LYS A 224 12.94 6.53 21.78
N SER A 225 14.00 6.56 22.58
CA SER A 225 15.18 7.44 22.48
C SER A 225 16.13 7.04 21.34
N PHE A 226 16.02 5.82 20.83
CA PHE A 226 16.94 5.26 19.84
C PHE A 226 16.79 5.92 18.47
N SER A 227 17.90 6.38 17.90
CA SER A 227 17.97 6.91 16.54
C SER A 227 18.52 5.86 15.58
N LEU A 228 17.76 5.53 14.52
CA LEU A 228 18.19 4.60 13.47
C LEU A 228 19.50 5.03 12.79
N LEU A 229 19.71 6.35 12.62
CA LEU A 229 20.93 6.91 12.05
C LEU A 229 22.19 6.60 12.88
N SER A 230 22.06 6.26 14.17
CA SER A 230 23.21 5.81 14.99
C SER A 230 23.83 4.49 14.51
N LEU A 231 23.11 3.72 13.68
CA LEU A 231 23.61 2.49 13.07
C LEU A 231 24.49 2.72 11.85
N LEU A 232 24.63 3.96 11.37
CA LEU A 232 25.41 4.29 10.16
C LEU A 232 26.84 3.75 10.25
N GLY A 233 27.52 3.94 11.39
CA GLY A 233 28.86 3.42 11.64
C GLY A 233 28.96 1.88 11.64
N LYS A 234 27.85 1.15 11.80
CA LYS A 234 27.82 -0.32 11.73
C LYS A 234 27.58 -0.84 10.31
N ILE A 235 26.79 -0.14 9.48
CA ILE A 235 26.49 -0.59 8.11
C ILE A 235 27.55 -0.15 7.08
N ILE A 236 28.16 1.03 7.26
CA ILE A 236 29.16 1.58 6.34
C ILE A 236 30.34 0.62 6.05
N PRO A 237 30.88 -0.16 7.00
CA PRO A 237 31.87 -1.20 6.71
C PRO A 237 31.43 -2.21 5.64
N ILE A 238 30.19 -2.71 5.72
CA ILE A 238 29.66 -3.69 4.75
C ILE A 238 29.48 -3.06 3.37
N TYR A 239 28.99 -1.81 3.30
CA TYR A 239 28.97 -1.07 2.03
C TYR A 239 30.37 -0.95 1.43
N LYS A 240 31.44 -0.78 2.24
CA LYS A 240 32.82 -0.77 1.72
C LYS A 240 33.28 -2.11 1.18
N GLU A 241 32.89 -3.21 1.82
CA GLU A 241 33.16 -4.57 1.33
C GLU A 241 32.49 -4.80 -0.03
N VAL A 242 31.18 -4.53 -0.13
CA VAL A 242 30.39 -4.61 -1.38
C VAL A 242 31.03 -3.76 -2.51
N ILE A 243 31.34 -2.49 -2.25
CA ILE A 243 31.97 -1.61 -3.25
C ILE A 243 33.33 -2.16 -3.69
N SER A 244 34.11 -2.70 -2.76
CA SER A 244 35.44 -3.26 -3.05
C SER A 244 35.34 -4.51 -3.94
N GLU A 245 34.36 -5.39 -3.69
CA GLU A 245 34.11 -6.55 -4.53
C GLU A 245 33.58 -6.19 -5.92
N LEU A 246 32.68 -5.21 -6.02
CA LEU A 246 32.19 -4.70 -7.31
C LEU A 246 33.35 -4.13 -8.15
N LYS A 247 34.25 -3.36 -7.52
CA LYS A 247 35.48 -2.87 -8.17
C LYS A 247 36.40 -4.00 -8.60
N ALA A 248 36.58 -5.03 -7.75
CA ALA A 248 37.40 -6.20 -8.07
C ALA A 248 36.81 -7.04 -9.22
N ALA A 249 35.48 -7.11 -9.34
CA ALA A 249 34.79 -7.68 -10.50
C ALA A 249 34.91 -6.81 -11.77
N GLY A 250 35.37 -5.56 -11.64
CA GLY A 250 35.65 -4.64 -12.74
C GLY A 250 34.58 -3.58 -12.99
N ALA A 251 33.65 -3.35 -12.04
CA ALA A 251 32.66 -2.28 -12.16
C ALA A 251 33.36 -0.92 -12.22
N SER A 252 32.93 -0.07 -13.16
CA SER A 252 33.49 1.30 -13.36
C SER A 252 32.52 2.42 -12.96
N TRP A 253 31.29 2.03 -12.64
CA TRP A 253 30.18 2.86 -12.17
C TRP A 253 29.48 2.14 -11.02
N ILE A 254 28.87 2.90 -10.12
CA ILE A 254 27.92 2.41 -9.10
C ILE A 254 26.82 3.46 -8.89
N GLN A 255 25.61 3.02 -8.61
CA GLN A 255 24.46 3.87 -8.28
C GLN A 255 24.03 3.62 -6.84
N PHE A 256 23.85 4.70 -6.08
CA PHE A 256 23.15 4.69 -4.81
C PHE A 256 21.84 5.45 -4.96
N ASP A 257 20.75 4.75 -4.70
CA ASP A 257 19.42 5.33 -4.61
C ASP A 257 19.29 6.00 -3.23
N GLU A 258 19.32 7.34 -3.19
CA GLU A 258 19.07 8.11 -1.97
C GLU A 258 17.75 8.92 -2.07
N PRO A 259 16.61 8.29 -2.40
CA PRO A 259 15.35 8.99 -2.68
C PRO A 259 14.78 9.73 -1.48
N THR A 260 15.22 9.43 -0.25
CA THR A 260 14.78 10.20 0.93
C THR A 260 15.24 11.67 0.88
N LEU A 261 16.21 12.03 0.03
CA LEU A 261 16.63 13.43 -0.18
C LEU A 261 15.55 14.35 -0.78
N VAL A 262 14.47 13.84 -1.37
CA VAL A 262 13.33 14.66 -1.82
C VAL A 262 12.37 15.04 -0.69
N MET A 263 12.49 14.37 0.47
CA MET A 263 11.62 14.56 1.63
C MET A 263 11.99 15.84 2.41
N ASP A 264 11.08 16.29 3.28
CA ASP A 264 11.40 17.32 4.29
C ASP A 264 12.29 16.75 5.40
N LEU A 265 13.60 16.84 5.19
CA LEU A 265 14.65 16.37 6.10
C LEU A 265 15.21 17.50 6.97
N ASP A 266 15.33 17.24 8.27
CA ASP A 266 15.99 18.13 9.22
C ASP A 266 17.53 18.14 9.01
N SER A 267 18.20 19.20 9.46
CA SER A 267 19.65 19.40 9.27
C SER A 267 20.51 18.21 9.74
N HIS A 268 20.16 17.56 10.85
CA HIS A 268 20.90 16.39 11.35
C HIS A 268 20.76 15.16 10.44
N LYS A 269 19.64 15.03 9.71
CA LYS A 269 19.42 13.96 8.73
C LYS A 269 20.23 14.23 7.47
N LEU A 270 20.24 15.47 6.98
CA LEU A 270 21.10 15.90 5.87
C LEU A 270 22.60 15.70 6.19
N GLN A 271 23.02 16.01 7.42
CA GLN A 271 24.39 15.79 7.87
C GLN A 271 24.81 14.31 7.84
N ALA A 272 23.88 13.36 8.04
CA ALA A 272 24.19 11.93 7.96
C ALA A 272 24.59 11.49 6.54
N PHE A 273 24.09 12.13 5.47
CA PHE A 273 24.58 11.90 4.10
C PHE A 273 26.02 12.40 3.95
N THR A 274 26.30 13.62 4.43
CA THR A 274 27.66 14.18 4.42
C THR A 274 28.64 13.25 5.14
N GLU A 275 28.27 12.69 6.29
CA GLU A 275 29.06 11.74 7.07
C GLU A 275 29.25 10.41 6.31
N ALA A 276 28.16 9.78 5.84
CA ALA A 276 28.18 8.51 5.11
C ALA A 276 29.13 8.56 3.91
N TYR A 277 28.94 9.54 3.02
CA TYR A 277 29.73 9.64 1.79
C TYR A 277 31.16 10.12 2.04
N SER A 278 31.42 10.90 3.10
CA SER A 278 32.79 11.18 3.55
C SER A 278 33.51 9.92 4.04
N HIS A 279 32.81 9.03 4.75
CA HIS A 279 33.39 7.75 5.16
C HIS A 279 33.59 6.77 4.00
N LEU A 280 32.78 6.84 2.94
CA LEU A 280 32.91 6.00 1.74
C LEU A 280 33.93 6.53 0.72
N GLU A 281 34.31 7.82 0.75
CA GLU A 281 35.13 8.49 -0.28
C GLU A 281 36.38 7.71 -0.71
N SER A 282 37.16 7.19 0.23
CA SER A 282 38.39 6.44 -0.08
C SER A 282 38.13 5.12 -0.81
N THR A 283 37.01 4.45 -0.50
CA THR A 283 36.58 3.21 -1.15
C THR A 283 35.97 3.48 -2.52
N LEU A 284 35.22 4.59 -2.65
CA LEU A 284 34.64 5.08 -3.91
C LEU A 284 35.70 5.59 -4.91
N SER A 285 36.92 5.92 -4.45
CA SER A 285 38.02 6.38 -5.30
C SER A 285 38.27 5.45 -6.49
N GLY A 286 38.25 6.00 -7.72
CA GLY A 286 38.41 5.26 -8.97
C GLY A 286 37.11 4.72 -9.59
N LEU A 287 35.96 4.87 -8.92
CA LEU A 287 34.64 4.67 -9.53
C LEU A 287 34.06 6.00 -10.03
N ASN A 288 33.14 5.91 -10.99
CA ASN A 288 32.09 6.92 -11.11
C ASN A 288 30.95 6.52 -10.17
N VAL A 289 30.48 7.47 -9.37
CA VAL A 289 29.44 7.26 -8.37
C VAL A 289 28.26 8.16 -8.72
N LEU A 290 27.10 7.56 -8.89
CA LEU A 290 25.83 8.21 -9.15
C LEU A 290 24.99 8.17 -7.88
N ILE A 291 24.42 9.32 -7.49
CA ILE A 291 23.35 9.38 -6.50
C ILE A 291 22.06 9.70 -7.23
N GLU A 292 21.05 8.84 -7.07
CA GLU A 292 19.74 9.02 -7.66
C GLU A 292 18.72 9.57 -6.68
N THR A 293 17.87 10.47 -7.19
CA THR A 293 16.77 11.09 -6.46
C THR A 293 15.53 11.19 -7.36
N TYR A 294 14.38 10.79 -6.85
CA TYR A 294 13.18 10.66 -7.68
C TYR A 294 11.86 10.85 -6.93
N PHE A 295 10.77 10.96 -7.70
CA PHE A 295 9.36 11.16 -7.32
C PHE A 295 8.95 12.59 -6.94
N ALA A 296 9.86 13.47 -6.52
CA ALA A 296 9.58 14.87 -6.23
C ALA A 296 10.84 15.74 -6.44
N ASP A 297 10.73 17.05 -6.22
CA ASP A 297 11.87 17.97 -6.27
C ASP A 297 12.81 17.77 -5.08
N VAL A 298 14.11 18.02 -5.29
CA VAL A 298 15.09 18.04 -4.21
C VAL A 298 15.08 19.43 -3.56
N PRO A 299 14.68 19.59 -2.28
CA PRO A 299 14.64 20.89 -1.62
C PRO A 299 16.04 21.52 -1.52
N ALA A 300 16.11 22.85 -1.54
CA ALA A 300 17.35 23.61 -1.76
C ALA A 300 18.52 23.25 -0.82
N GLU A 301 18.27 22.99 0.48
CA GLU A 301 19.34 22.56 1.40
C GLU A 301 19.77 21.11 1.14
N ALA A 302 18.84 20.21 0.81
CA ALA A 302 19.18 18.85 0.40
C ALA A 302 19.96 18.84 -0.93
N PHE A 303 19.65 19.74 -1.86
CA PHE A 303 20.40 19.93 -3.10
C PHE A 303 21.84 20.37 -2.82
N LYS A 304 22.08 21.31 -1.89
CA LYS A 304 23.43 21.70 -1.45
C LYS A 304 24.20 20.54 -0.79
N THR A 305 23.54 19.77 0.07
CA THR A 305 24.13 18.57 0.68
C THR A 305 24.52 17.56 -0.40
N LEU A 306 23.57 17.16 -1.25
CA LEU A 306 23.74 16.21 -2.35
C LEU A 306 24.89 16.61 -3.28
N THR A 307 24.86 17.85 -3.79
CA THR A 307 25.86 18.35 -4.75
C THR A 307 27.28 18.50 -4.19
N SER A 308 27.45 18.47 -2.87
CA SER A 308 28.74 18.57 -2.18
C SER A 308 29.27 17.24 -1.61
N LEU A 309 28.53 16.13 -1.76
CA LEU A 309 28.91 14.81 -1.25
C LEU A 309 30.26 14.33 -1.80
N LYS A 310 31.03 13.70 -0.93
CA LYS A 310 32.38 13.16 -1.19
C LYS A 310 32.33 11.89 -2.02
N GLY A 311 33.34 11.66 -2.86
CA GLY A 311 33.37 10.54 -3.82
C GLY A 311 32.32 10.58 -4.95
N VAL A 312 31.21 11.31 -4.81
CA VAL A 312 30.13 11.37 -5.81
C VAL A 312 30.60 12.05 -7.09
N THR A 313 30.27 11.48 -8.26
CA THR A 313 30.65 12.05 -9.58
C THR A 313 29.47 12.42 -10.46
N ALA A 314 28.28 11.92 -10.17
CA ALA A 314 27.07 12.08 -10.97
C ALA A 314 25.85 12.23 -10.04
N PHE A 315 24.88 13.01 -10.49
CA PHE A 315 23.60 13.23 -9.79
C PHE A 315 22.45 13.02 -10.77
N GLY A 316 21.46 12.25 -10.37
CA GLY A 316 20.22 12.09 -11.12
C GLY A 316 19.02 12.66 -10.40
N PHE A 317 18.13 13.22 -11.21
CA PHE A 317 16.96 13.96 -10.76
C PHE A 317 15.75 13.62 -11.63
N ASP A 318 14.61 13.40 -10.97
CA ASP A 318 13.29 13.38 -11.58
C ASP A 318 12.93 14.79 -12.09
N LEU A 319 12.95 14.98 -13.42
CA LEU A 319 12.56 16.21 -14.09
C LEU A 319 11.16 16.10 -14.74
N VAL A 320 10.35 15.13 -14.30
CA VAL A 320 8.93 14.98 -14.64
C VAL A 320 8.04 15.41 -13.49
N ARG A 321 8.38 15.05 -12.25
CA ARG A 321 7.69 15.44 -11.01
C ARG A 321 8.48 16.40 -10.13
N GLY A 322 9.80 16.47 -10.31
CA GLY A 322 10.70 17.35 -9.55
C GLY A 322 11.17 18.58 -10.34
N ASP A 323 10.29 19.17 -11.16
CA ASP A 323 10.60 20.25 -12.09
C ASP A 323 11.26 21.48 -11.43
N LYS A 324 10.91 21.82 -10.19
CA LYS A 324 11.56 22.87 -9.38
C LYS A 324 13.06 22.67 -9.21
N THR A 325 13.55 21.42 -9.24
CA THR A 325 15.00 21.11 -9.19
C THR A 325 15.74 21.67 -10.40
N LEU A 326 15.06 21.81 -11.54
CA LEU A 326 15.62 22.41 -12.75
C LEU A 326 16.09 23.84 -12.52
N ASP A 327 15.42 24.61 -11.66
CA ASP A 327 15.80 25.98 -11.34
C ASP A 327 17.00 26.05 -10.39
N LEU A 328 17.15 25.06 -9.50
CA LEU A 328 18.37 24.90 -8.70
C LEU A 328 19.58 24.58 -9.60
N ILE A 329 19.41 23.66 -10.57
CA ILE A 329 20.44 23.30 -11.55
C ILE A 329 20.83 24.48 -12.45
N LYS A 330 19.87 25.32 -12.87
CA LYS A 330 20.14 26.58 -13.60
C LYS A 330 20.90 27.60 -12.75
N GLY A 331 20.65 27.65 -11.45
CA GLY A 331 21.31 28.56 -10.52
C GLY A 331 22.79 28.20 -10.30
N GLU A 332 23.05 26.96 -9.88
CA GLU A 332 24.42 26.46 -9.69
C GLU A 332 24.46 24.92 -9.84
N PHE A 333 25.40 24.42 -10.65
CA PHE A 333 25.68 22.98 -10.75
C PHE A 333 27.19 22.70 -10.63
N PRO A 334 27.61 21.65 -9.90
CA PRO A 334 29.03 21.35 -9.70
C PRO A 334 29.80 21.07 -11.00
N LYS A 335 30.90 21.81 -11.20
CA LYS A 335 31.77 21.66 -12.37
C LYS A 335 32.32 20.24 -12.50
N GLY A 336 32.23 19.67 -13.70
CA GLY A 336 32.82 18.38 -14.05
C GLY A 336 32.07 17.14 -13.52
N LYS A 337 30.99 17.30 -12.75
CA LYS A 337 30.07 16.21 -12.40
C LYS A 337 29.12 15.93 -13.56
N TYR A 338 28.56 14.71 -13.60
CA TYR A 338 27.52 14.37 -14.58
C TYR A 338 26.13 14.72 -14.05
N LEU A 339 25.22 15.06 -14.96
CA LEU A 339 23.80 15.28 -14.70
C LEU A 339 22.99 14.21 -15.44
N PHE A 340 22.25 13.40 -14.69
CA PHE A 340 21.36 12.38 -15.23
C PHE A 340 19.94 12.98 -15.22
N ALA A 341 19.49 13.41 -16.40
CA ALA A 341 18.25 14.16 -16.58
C ALA A 341 17.07 13.20 -16.78
N GLY A 342 16.33 12.95 -15.70
CA GLY A 342 15.19 12.03 -15.68
C GLY A 342 13.95 12.60 -16.32
N LEU A 343 13.89 12.59 -17.66
CA LEU A 343 12.83 13.22 -18.47
C LEU A 343 11.85 12.22 -19.11
N VAL A 344 12.16 10.92 -19.11
CA VAL A 344 11.24 9.88 -19.57
C VAL A 344 10.51 9.28 -18.37
N ASP A 345 9.20 9.54 -18.27
CA ASP A 345 8.39 9.22 -17.10
C ASP A 345 8.33 7.71 -16.79
N GLY A 346 8.91 7.27 -15.67
CA GLY A 346 8.85 5.88 -15.18
C GLY A 346 7.62 5.55 -14.33
N ARG A 347 6.81 6.54 -13.92
CA ARG A 347 5.61 6.39 -13.07
C ARG A 347 4.32 6.24 -13.87
N ASN A 348 4.34 6.47 -15.19
CA ASN A 348 3.14 6.51 -16.03
C ASN A 348 3.36 5.82 -17.39
N ILE A 349 2.29 5.68 -18.17
CA ILE A 349 2.26 4.93 -19.44
C ILE A 349 2.11 5.80 -20.70
N TRP A 350 2.17 7.12 -20.57
CA TRP A 350 2.15 8.04 -21.71
C TRP A 350 3.47 8.02 -22.47
N ALA A 351 3.38 8.17 -23.79
CA ALA A 351 4.52 8.47 -24.64
C ALA A 351 5.09 9.85 -24.31
N ASN A 352 6.40 9.96 -24.28
CA ASN A 352 7.13 11.20 -23.99
C ASN A 352 6.85 12.27 -25.07
N ASP A 353 6.82 13.55 -24.70
CA ASP A 353 6.89 14.64 -25.69
C ASP A 353 8.37 14.86 -26.02
N LEU A 354 8.85 14.15 -27.05
CA LEU A 354 10.28 14.13 -27.41
C LEU A 354 10.79 15.53 -27.78
N SER A 355 9.91 16.42 -28.24
CA SER A 355 10.27 17.79 -28.62
C SER A 355 10.48 18.65 -27.37
N ALA A 356 9.57 18.56 -26.39
CA ALA A 356 9.70 19.24 -25.12
C ALA A 356 10.93 18.73 -24.34
N SER A 357 11.11 17.41 -24.22
CA SER A 357 12.26 16.83 -23.51
C SER A 357 13.59 17.16 -24.19
N LEU A 358 13.66 17.18 -25.54
CA LEU A 358 14.88 17.60 -26.25
C LEU A 358 15.23 19.08 -25.98
N SER A 359 14.24 19.97 -25.90
CA SER A 359 14.45 21.40 -25.56
C SER A 359 15.02 21.58 -24.15
N THR A 360 14.49 20.85 -23.17
CA THR A 360 15.03 20.85 -21.79
C THR A 360 16.45 20.29 -21.76
N LEU A 361 16.72 19.19 -22.47
CA LEU A 361 18.06 18.61 -22.54
C LEU A 361 19.08 19.56 -23.20
N GLN A 362 18.72 20.25 -24.27
CA GLN A 362 19.59 21.26 -24.91
C GLN A 362 19.90 22.43 -23.96
N THR A 363 18.94 22.83 -23.13
CA THR A 363 19.15 23.84 -22.08
C THR A 363 20.15 23.35 -21.02
N LEU A 364 19.99 22.10 -20.57
CA LEU A 364 20.89 21.46 -19.60
C LEU A 364 22.30 21.22 -20.15
N GLU A 365 22.44 20.92 -21.44
CA GLU A 365 23.73 20.75 -22.12
C GLU A 365 24.56 22.05 -22.05
N GLY A 366 23.89 23.21 -22.15
CA GLY A 366 24.52 24.52 -21.99
C GLY A 366 25.07 24.78 -20.57
N ILE A 367 24.57 24.09 -19.55
CA ILE A 367 24.99 24.24 -18.15
C ILE A 367 26.17 23.30 -17.83
N VAL A 368 26.00 21.99 -18.09
CA VAL A 368 26.97 20.97 -17.66
C VAL A 368 27.99 20.59 -18.73
N GLY A 369 27.70 20.89 -19.99
CA GLY A 369 28.50 20.53 -21.15
C GLY A 369 28.17 19.15 -21.72
N LYS A 370 28.49 19.00 -23.01
CA LYS A 370 28.22 17.84 -23.86
C LYS A 370 28.50 16.48 -23.22
N ASP A 371 29.74 16.25 -22.76
CA ASP A 371 30.17 14.97 -22.19
C ASP A 371 29.61 14.66 -20.79
N LYS A 372 28.85 15.58 -20.19
CA LYS A 372 28.38 15.51 -18.80
C LYS A 372 26.88 15.39 -18.65
N LEU A 373 26.10 15.73 -19.67
CA LEU A 373 24.67 15.44 -19.68
C LEU A 373 24.42 13.98 -20.06
N VAL A 374 23.47 13.34 -19.36
CA VAL A 374 23.04 11.97 -19.64
C VAL A 374 21.51 11.94 -19.61
N VAL A 375 20.89 11.41 -20.67
CA VAL A 375 19.43 11.23 -20.70
C VAL A 375 19.06 10.02 -19.84
N SER A 376 18.04 10.17 -19.00
CA SER A 376 17.56 9.11 -18.11
C SER A 376 16.03 9.07 -17.99
N THR A 377 15.53 8.03 -17.33
CA THR A 377 14.13 7.96 -16.83
C THR A 377 13.96 8.81 -15.57
N SER A 378 12.74 9.23 -15.25
CA SER A 378 12.44 10.01 -14.04
C SER A 378 12.59 9.22 -12.74
N CYS A 379 12.39 7.90 -12.81
CA CYS A 379 12.59 6.95 -11.73
C CYS A 379 12.85 5.55 -12.33
N SER A 380 12.84 4.52 -11.49
CA SER A 380 12.74 3.12 -11.93
C SER A 380 11.53 2.89 -12.84
N LEU A 381 11.71 2.06 -13.89
CA LEU A 381 10.60 1.58 -14.71
C LEU A 381 9.74 0.52 -14.01
N LEU A 382 10.09 0.08 -12.79
CA LEU A 382 9.27 -0.79 -11.90
C LEU A 382 7.81 -0.32 -11.78
N HIS A 383 7.59 1.00 -11.86
CA HIS A 383 6.28 1.63 -11.66
C HIS A 383 5.45 1.81 -12.95
N THR A 384 5.89 1.25 -14.08
CA THR A 384 5.13 1.22 -15.33
C THR A 384 4.93 -0.21 -15.84
N ALA A 385 4.17 -0.40 -16.90
CA ALA A 385 3.95 -1.71 -17.51
C ALA A 385 5.15 -2.15 -18.38
N VAL A 386 5.26 -3.46 -18.68
CA VAL A 386 6.42 -4.05 -19.36
C VAL A 386 6.55 -3.62 -20.84
N ASP A 387 5.61 -4.03 -21.70
CA ASP A 387 5.73 -3.80 -23.15
C ASP A 387 4.36 -3.69 -23.84
N LEU A 388 4.14 -2.56 -24.51
CA LEU A 388 2.92 -2.19 -25.22
C LEU A 388 2.64 -3.06 -26.46
N VAL A 389 3.64 -3.79 -26.96
CA VAL A 389 3.44 -4.76 -28.07
C VAL A 389 2.40 -5.82 -27.71
N ASN A 390 2.31 -6.17 -26.42
CA ASN A 390 1.39 -7.18 -25.89
C ASN A 390 -0.06 -6.71 -25.77
N GLU A 391 -0.35 -5.43 -26.04
CA GLU A 391 -1.69 -4.87 -25.99
C GLU A 391 -2.44 -5.06 -27.32
N THR A 392 -3.05 -6.24 -27.50
CA THR A 392 -3.71 -6.64 -28.75
C THR A 392 -5.13 -6.11 -28.94
N LYS A 393 -5.70 -5.44 -27.92
CA LYS A 393 -7.10 -4.97 -27.91
C LYS A 393 -7.30 -3.46 -27.91
N LEU A 394 -6.29 -2.69 -27.50
CA LEU A 394 -6.34 -1.22 -27.59
C LEU A 394 -6.28 -0.81 -29.07
N ASP A 395 -7.07 0.19 -29.45
CA ASP A 395 -7.07 0.73 -30.80
C ASP A 395 -5.78 1.50 -31.11
N GLN A 396 -5.45 1.64 -32.40
CA GLN A 396 -4.18 2.22 -32.83
C GLN A 396 -4.01 3.71 -32.47
N GLU A 397 -5.11 4.46 -32.33
CA GLU A 397 -5.07 5.86 -31.93
C GLU A 397 -4.63 5.96 -30.47
N ILE A 398 -5.32 5.29 -29.53
CA ILE A 398 -4.91 5.24 -28.12
C ILE A 398 -3.51 4.66 -27.98
N LYS A 399 -3.19 3.53 -28.65
CA LYS A 399 -1.85 2.94 -28.56
C LYS A 399 -0.73 3.88 -28.99
N SER A 400 -0.98 4.79 -29.94
CA SER A 400 0.03 5.77 -30.36
C SER A 400 0.38 6.79 -29.27
N TRP A 401 -0.50 7.00 -28.29
CA TRP A 401 -0.31 7.93 -27.18
C TRP A 401 0.46 7.31 -25.99
N LEU A 402 0.73 6.00 -26.04
CA LEU A 402 1.28 5.24 -24.92
C LEU A 402 2.73 4.79 -25.16
N ALA A 403 3.47 4.65 -24.08
CA ALA A 403 4.77 3.99 -24.01
C ALA A 403 4.87 3.22 -22.69
N PHE A 404 5.13 1.91 -22.77
CA PHE A 404 5.47 1.07 -21.61
C PHE A 404 7.00 1.02 -21.47
N ALA A 405 7.55 0.30 -20.48
CA ALA A 405 8.99 0.26 -20.21
C ALA A 405 9.84 -0.02 -21.46
N ALA A 406 9.50 -1.06 -22.24
CA ALA A 406 10.18 -1.39 -23.49
C ALA A 406 10.25 -0.22 -24.48
N GLN A 407 9.19 0.60 -24.57
CA GLN A 407 9.15 1.79 -25.43
C GLN A 407 9.92 2.96 -24.80
N LYS A 408 9.85 3.17 -23.48
CA LYS A 408 10.60 4.20 -22.75
C LYS A 408 12.12 4.05 -22.88
N ILE A 409 12.60 2.80 -22.93
CA ILE A 409 14.00 2.47 -23.25
C ILE A 409 14.39 3.04 -24.64
N VAL A 410 13.49 2.94 -25.62
CA VAL A 410 13.69 3.49 -26.97
C VAL A 410 13.58 5.02 -26.98
N GLU A 411 12.68 5.62 -26.19
CA GLU A 411 12.54 7.08 -26.05
C GLU A 411 13.83 7.72 -25.49
N VAL A 412 14.40 7.16 -24.42
CA VAL A 412 15.70 7.59 -23.85
C VAL A 412 16.80 7.55 -24.92
N ASN A 413 16.88 6.45 -25.68
CA ASN A 413 17.83 6.29 -26.79
C ASN A 413 17.63 7.32 -27.91
N ALA A 414 16.38 7.59 -28.31
CA ALA A 414 16.06 8.56 -29.34
C ALA A 414 16.45 9.99 -28.92
N LEU A 415 16.20 10.36 -27.66
CA LEU A 415 16.58 11.66 -27.10
C LEU A 415 18.09 11.88 -27.07
N ALA A 416 18.89 10.93 -26.57
CA ALA A 416 20.35 11.14 -26.54
C ALA A 416 20.98 11.05 -27.93
N LYS A 417 20.42 10.26 -28.86
CA LYS A 417 20.83 10.30 -30.28
C LYS A 417 20.53 11.65 -30.91
N ALA A 418 19.41 12.29 -30.57
CA ALA A 418 19.10 13.64 -31.03
C ALA A 418 20.10 14.69 -30.48
N LEU A 419 20.48 14.62 -29.20
CA LEU A 419 21.56 15.45 -28.63
C LEU A 419 22.91 15.22 -29.33
N ALA A 420 23.23 13.97 -29.64
CA ALA A 420 24.43 13.59 -30.38
C ALA A 420 24.45 14.05 -31.86
N GLY A 421 23.44 14.78 -32.34
CA GLY A 421 23.32 15.20 -33.75
C GLY A 421 22.89 14.07 -34.70
N HIS A 422 22.31 12.99 -34.16
CA HIS A 422 21.84 11.81 -34.90
C HIS A 422 20.34 11.57 -34.66
N LYS A 423 19.54 12.66 -34.71
CA LYS A 423 18.09 12.63 -34.53
C LYS A 423 17.41 11.74 -35.58
N ASP A 424 16.61 10.78 -35.12
CA ASP A 424 15.72 10.00 -35.98
C ASP A 424 14.46 10.84 -36.29
N GLU A 425 14.48 11.52 -37.44
CA GLU A 425 13.37 12.37 -37.87
C GLU A 425 12.06 11.59 -38.10
N ALA A 426 12.12 10.30 -38.43
CA ALA A 426 10.90 9.49 -38.59
C ALA A 426 10.26 9.19 -37.23
N PHE A 427 11.06 8.82 -36.22
CA PHE A 427 10.57 8.58 -34.87
C PHE A 427 10.02 9.86 -34.22
N PHE A 428 10.73 10.98 -34.33
CA PHE A 428 10.26 12.27 -33.82
C PHE A 428 9.00 12.76 -34.55
N SER A 429 8.89 12.57 -35.87
CA SER A 429 7.68 12.94 -36.63
C SER A 429 6.46 12.10 -36.23
N ALA A 430 6.64 10.79 -36.01
CA ALA A 430 5.58 9.91 -35.53
C ALA A 430 5.11 10.29 -34.12
N ASN A 431 6.05 10.61 -33.21
CA ASN A 431 5.75 11.10 -31.88
C ASN A 431 4.98 12.44 -31.93
N ALA A 432 5.43 13.42 -32.72
CA ALA A 432 4.73 14.69 -32.88
C ALA A 432 3.30 14.53 -33.42
N ALA A 433 3.10 13.62 -34.38
CA ALA A 433 1.77 13.28 -34.89
C ALA A 433 0.88 12.63 -33.81
N ALA A 434 1.42 11.72 -32.99
CA ALA A 434 0.70 11.13 -31.87
C ALA A 434 0.29 12.19 -30.84
N GLN A 435 1.22 13.07 -30.41
CA GLN A 435 0.94 14.17 -29.49
C GLN A 435 -0.13 15.14 -30.04
N ALA A 436 -0.09 15.45 -31.34
CA ALA A 436 -1.10 16.29 -31.99
C ALA A 436 -2.48 15.60 -32.07
N SER A 437 -2.52 14.30 -32.36
CA SER A 437 -3.78 13.53 -32.39
C SER A 437 -4.44 13.46 -31.01
N ARG A 438 -3.68 13.22 -29.94
CA ARG A 438 -4.21 13.24 -28.56
C ARG A 438 -4.80 14.60 -28.21
N LYS A 439 -4.06 15.69 -28.44
CA LYS A 439 -4.49 17.07 -28.14
C LYS A 439 -5.72 17.54 -28.93
N SER A 440 -6.08 16.85 -30.02
CA SER A 440 -7.23 17.20 -30.88
C SER A 440 -8.34 16.14 -30.93
N SER A 441 -8.19 15.00 -30.25
CA SER A 441 -9.17 13.91 -30.33
C SER A 441 -10.44 14.24 -29.54
N PRO A 442 -11.64 14.12 -30.14
CA PRO A 442 -12.91 14.31 -29.43
C PRO A 442 -13.20 13.20 -28.40
N ARG A 443 -12.34 12.18 -28.33
CA ARG A 443 -12.34 11.16 -27.28
C ARG A 443 -11.73 11.68 -25.97
N VAL A 444 -10.86 12.69 -26.06
CA VAL A 444 -10.10 13.25 -24.93
C VAL A 444 -10.85 14.40 -24.27
N THR A 445 -11.48 15.27 -25.06
CA THR A 445 -12.16 16.49 -24.57
C THR A 445 -13.68 16.39 -24.71
N ASN A 446 -14.41 16.69 -23.63
CA ASN A 446 -15.86 16.82 -23.59
C ASN A 446 -16.26 18.15 -22.92
N GLU A 447 -16.70 19.12 -23.73
CA GLU A 447 -17.03 20.48 -23.28
C GLU A 447 -18.08 20.52 -22.14
N ALA A 448 -19.05 19.60 -22.14
CA ALA A 448 -20.07 19.55 -21.11
C ALA A 448 -19.49 19.13 -19.76
N VAL A 449 -18.58 18.15 -19.76
CA VAL A 449 -17.85 17.69 -18.56
C VAL A 449 -16.93 18.79 -18.03
N GLN A 450 -16.16 19.45 -18.91
CA GLN A 450 -15.29 20.55 -18.50
C GLN A 450 -16.07 21.72 -17.89
N LYS A 451 -17.20 22.09 -18.49
CA LYS A 451 -18.09 23.14 -17.97
C LYS A 451 -18.69 22.76 -16.60
N ALA A 452 -19.09 21.50 -16.41
CA ALA A 452 -19.61 21.01 -15.14
C ALA A 452 -18.54 21.02 -14.04
N ALA A 453 -17.34 20.52 -14.34
CA ALA A 453 -16.22 20.53 -13.39
C ALA A 453 -15.78 21.96 -13.01
N ALA A 454 -15.73 22.88 -13.98
CA ALA A 454 -15.42 24.29 -13.72
C ALA A 454 -16.46 25.00 -12.84
N ALA A 455 -17.73 24.60 -12.92
CA ALA A 455 -18.81 25.16 -12.11
C ALA A 455 -18.74 24.80 -10.62
N LEU A 456 -17.92 23.82 -10.23
CA LEU A 456 -17.68 23.45 -8.83
C LEU A 456 -16.80 24.47 -8.08
N LYS A 457 -16.17 25.41 -8.77
CA LYS A 457 -15.21 26.34 -8.18
C LYS A 457 -15.89 27.34 -7.24
N GLY A 458 -15.43 27.37 -5.99
CA GLY A 458 -15.85 28.37 -4.98
C GLY A 458 -17.03 27.96 -4.10
N SER A 459 -17.51 26.71 -4.22
CA SER A 459 -18.46 26.10 -3.29
C SER A 459 -17.78 24.95 -2.54
N ASP A 460 -18.05 24.82 -1.25
CA ASP A 460 -17.52 23.77 -0.38
C ASP A 460 -18.26 22.42 -0.54
N HIS A 461 -19.41 22.40 -1.23
CA HIS A 461 -20.25 21.21 -1.44
C HIS A 461 -20.49 20.35 -0.19
N ARG A 462 -20.67 20.97 0.98
CA ARG A 462 -21.12 20.25 2.20
C ARG A 462 -22.63 20.03 2.20
N ARG A 463 -23.04 18.99 2.92
CA ARG A 463 -24.44 18.78 3.29
C ARG A 463 -24.85 19.89 4.28
N ALA A 464 -26.01 20.49 4.11
CA ALA A 464 -26.40 21.68 4.88
C ALA A 464 -26.63 21.39 6.38
N THR A 465 -27.15 20.20 6.69
CA THR A 465 -27.39 19.74 8.06
C THR A 465 -26.11 19.16 8.66
N ASN A 466 -25.77 19.55 9.90
CA ASN A 466 -24.62 19.01 10.62
C ASN A 466 -24.78 17.51 10.91
N VAL A 467 -23.69 16.74 10.80
CA VAL A 467 -23.65 15.28 10.99
C VAL A 467 -24.39 14.77 12.23
N SER A 468 -24.37 15.47 13.37
CA SER A 468 -25.10 15.03 14.56
C SER A 468 -26.62 14.96 14.35
N ALA A 469 -27.21 15.99 13.75
CA ALA A 469 -28.64 16.02 13.43
C ALA A 469 -29.01 15.07 12.27
N ARG A 470 -28.06 14.76 11.38
CA ARG A 470 -28.24 13.72 10.35
C ARG A 470 -28.26 12.33 10.98
N LEU A 471 -27.36 12.06 11.93
CA LEU A 471 -27.32 10.81 12.68
C LEU A 471 -28.63 10.56 13.44
N ASP A 472 -29.26 11.58 14.03
CA ASP A 472 -30.60 11.47 14.64
C ASP A 472 -31.67 11.04 13.62
N ALA A 473 -31.67 11.67 12.43
CA ALA A 473 -32.62 11.37 11.36
C ALA A 473 -32.40 9.95 10.76
N GLN A 474 -31.13 9.53 10.64
CA GLN A 474 -30.73 8.19 10.21
C GLN A 474 -31.10 7.15 11.25
N GLN A 475 -30.81 7.39 12.54
CA GLN A 475 -31.14 6.48 13.63
C GLN A 475 -32.65 6.26 13.74
N LYS A 476 -33.46 7.31 13.55
CA LYS A 476 -34.93 7.19 13.47
C LYS A 476 -35.43 6.30 12.33
N LYS A 477 -34.70 6.23 11.21
CA LYS A 477 -35.09 5.45 10.02
C LYS A 477 -34.51 4.03 10.00
N LEU A 478 -33.27 3.86 10.45
CA LEU A 478 -32.53 2.60 10.44
C LEU A 478 -32.74 1.78 11.73
N ASN A 479 -33.06 2.45 12.85
CA ASN A 479 -33.32 1.85 14.16
C ASN A 479 -32.26 0.82 14.61
N LEU A 480 -30.98 1.19 14.46
CA LEU A 480 -29.85 0.30 14.75
C LEU A 480 -29.61 0.18 16.26
N PRO A 481 -29.16 -0.97 16.78
CA PRO A 481 -28.71 -1.09 18.15
C PRO A 481 -27.38 -0.36 18.37
N ILE A 482 -27.04 -0.08 19.63
CA ILE A 482 -25.67 0.36 20.00
C ILE A 482 -24.64 -0.71 19.62
N LEU A 483 -23.40 -0.29 19.33
CA LEU A 483 -22.37 -1.15 18.77
C LEU A 483 -22.84 -1.91 17.50
N PRO A 484 -23.42 -1.23 16.49
CA PRO A 484 -23.95 -1.89 15.30
C PRO A 484 -22.84 -2.64 14.54
N THR A 485 -23.17 -3.83 14.06
CA THR A 485 -22.25 -4.71 13.34
C THR A 485 -22.46 -4.60 11.84
N THR A 486 -21.36 -4.61 11.10
CA THR A 486 -21.37 -4.59 9.63
C THR A 486 -20.12 -5.27 9.08
N THR A 487 -20.07 -5.46 7.77
CA THR A 487 -18.81 -5.77 7.07
C THR A 487 -18.52 -4.66 6.06
N ILE A 488 -17.32 -4.70 5.46
CA ILE A 488 -16.81 -3.61 4.62
C ILE A 488 -17.30 -3.69 3.17
N GLY A 489 -17.69 -4.86 2.66
CA GLY A 489 -18.15 -5.01 1.26
C GLY A 489 -17.97 -6.43 0.74
N SER A 490 -16.85 -6.68 0.06
CA SER A 490 -16.59 -7.95 -0.62
C SER A 490 -16.60 -9.19 0.30
N PHE A 491 -17.14 -10.29 -0.21
CA PHE A 491 -17.08 -11.63 0.40
C PHE A 491 -16.12 -12.57 -0.37
N PRO A 492 -15.75 -13.75 0.18
CA PRO A 492 -14.79 -14.69 -0.44
C PRO A 492 -15.07 -15.02 -1.92
N GLN A 493 -14.18 -14.63 -2.83
CA GLN A 493 -14.38 -14.89 -4.26
C GLN A 493 -14.01 -16.32 -4.63
N THR A 494 -15.04 -17.19 -4.67
CA THR A 494 -14.96 -18.62 -4.97
C THR A 494 -14.41 -18.93 -6.37
N ILE A 495 -13.94 -20.16 -6.58
CA ILE A 495 -13.49 -20.65 -7.91
C ILE A 495 -14.65 -20.55 -8.92
N GLU A 496 -15.86 -20.89 -8.48
CA GLU A 496 -17.07 -20.87 -9.29
C GLU A 496 -17.45 -19.45 -9.73
N LEU A 497 -17.42 -18.47 -8.81
CA LEU A 497 -17.66 -17.07 -9.15
C LEU A 497 -16.63 -16.51 -10.15
N ARG A 498 -15.37 -16.94 -10.04
CA ARG A 498 -14.32 -16.59 -11.02
C ARG A 498 -14.55 -17.28 -12.36
N ARG A 499 -15.07 -18.51 -12.37
CA ARG A 499 -15.45 -19.26 -13.58
C ARG A 499 -16.58 -18.54 -14.33
N VAL A 500 -17.69 -18.23 -13.64
CA VAL A 500 -18.86 -17.54 -14.19
C VAL A 500 -18.49 -16.20 -14.83
N ARG A 501 -17.79 -15.30 -14.11
CA ARG A 501 -17.35 -14.00 -14.67
C ARG A 501 -16.41 -14.14 -15.87
N ARG A 502 -15.49 -15.11 -15.84
CA ARG A 502 -14.58 -15.38 -16.96
C ARG A 502 -15.33 -15.89 -18.19
N GLU A 503 -16.34 -16.73 -18.00
CA GLU A 503 -17.16 -17.26 -19.10
C GLU A 503 -18.07 -16.19 -19.70
N TYR A 504 -18.67 -15.32 -18.88
CA TYR A 504 -19.40 -14.16 -19.34
C TYR A 504 -18.50 -13.18 -20.14
N LYS A 505 -17.34 -12.80 -19.60
CA LYS A 505 -16.35 -11.95 -20.30
C LYS A 505 -15.77 -12.60 -21.57
N ALA A 506 -15.86 -13.92 -21.69
CA ALA A 506 -15.51 -14.70 -22.89
C ALA A 506 -16.71 -14.99 -23.81
N LYS A 507 -17.91 -14.46 -23.52
CA LYS A 507 -19.17 -14.67 -24.25
C LYS A 507 -19.56 -16.16 -24.41
N LYS A 508 -19.28 -16.96 -23.38
CA LYS A 508 -19.60 -18.41 -23.31
C LYS A 508 -20.93 -18.72 -22.63
N ILE A 509 -21.44 -17.81 -21.81
CA ILE A 509 -22.76 -17.84 -21.18
C ILE A 509 -23.50 -16.54 -21.52
N SER A 510 -24.83 -16.56 -21.47
CA SER A 510 -25.66 -15.38 -21.71
C SER A 510 -25.61 -14.39 -20.54
N GLU A 511 -26.14 -13.19 -20.77
CA GLU A 511 -26.29 -12.19 -19.71
C GLU A 511 -27.33 -12.64 -18.67
N GLU A 512 -28.40 -13.31 -19.08
CA GLU A 512 -29.42 -13.87 -18.19
C GLU A 512 -28.85 -14.97 -17.27
N GLU A 513 -28.01 -15.86 -17.81
CA GLU A 513 -27.30 -16.88 -17.03
C GLU A 513 -26.32 -16.25 -16.03
N TYR A 514 -25.57 -15.23 -16.48
CA TYR A 514 -24.68 -14.46 -15.61
C TYR A 514 -25.45 -13.77 -14.47
N VAL A 515 -26.52 -13.04 -14.80
CA VAL A 515 -27.36 -12.32 -13.84
C VAL A 515 -28.01 -13.26 -12.83
N LYS A 516 -28.47 -14.44 -13.27
CA LYS A 516 -29.00 -15.48 -12.39
C LYS A 516 -27.93 -15.96 -11.41
N ALA A 517 -26.75 -16.36 -11.89
CA ALA A 517 -25.67 -16.88 -11.06
C ALA A 517 -25.16 -15.85 -10.03
N ILE A 518 -25.07 -14.56 -10.42
CA ILE A 518 -24.68 -13.49 -9.49
C ILE A 518 -25.78 -13.24 -8.44
N LYS A 519 -27.07 -13.22 -8.81
CA LYS A 519 -28.17 -13.10 -7.84
C LYS A 519 -28.23 -14.27 -6.85
N GLU A 520 -27.92 -15.49 -7.30
CA GLU A 520 -27.80 -16.66 -6.42
C GLU A 520 -26.65 -16.50 -5.41
N GLU A 521 -25.50 -15.95 -5.81
CA GLU A 521 -24.39 -15.69 -4.88
C GLU A 521 -24.71 -14.56 -3.89
N ILE A 522 -25.33 -13.46 -4.35
CA ILE A 522 -25.85 -12.39 -3.47
C ILE A 522 -26.81 -12.99 -2.43
N SER A 523 -27.76 -13.84 -2.85
CA SER A 523 -28.73 -14.47 -1.94
C SER A 523 -28.05 -15.32 -0.85
N LYS A 524 -26.99 -16.07 -1.19
CA LYS A 524 -26.19 -16.82 -0.20
C LYS A 524 -25.48 -15.90 0.78
N VAL A 525 -24.93 -14.77 0.32
CA VAL A 525 -24.22 -13.78 1.14
C VAL A 525 -25.19 -13.03 2.06
N VAL A 526 -26.37 -12.64 1.57
CA VAL A 526 -27.44 -12.04 2.39
C VAL A 526 -27.88 -13.02 3.47
N LYS A 527 -28.27 -14.24 3.09
CA LYS A 527 -28.74 -15.26 4.04
C LYS A 527 -27.70 -15.57 5.11
N LEU A 528 -26.42 -15.67 4.75
CA LEU A 528 -25.35 -15.91 5.71
C LEU A 528 -25.23 -14.77 6.74
N GLN A 529 -25.36 -13.51 6.32
CA GLN A 529 -25.29 -12.38 7.24
C GLN A 529 -26.52 -12.29 8.15
N GLU A 530 -27.70 -12.69 7.66
CA GLU A 530 -28.91 -12.83 8.48
C GLU A 530 -28.79 -13.99 9.49
N GLU A 531 -28.23 -15.15 9.08
CA GLU A 531 -27.91 -16.28 9.96
C GLU A 531 -26.90 -15.88 11.06
N LEU A 532 -25.99 -14.95 10.77
CA LEU A 532 -25.03 -14.40 11.72
C LEU A 532 -25.60 -13.23 12.55
N ASP A 533 -26.80 -12.74 12.24
CA ASP A 533 -27.46 -11.56 12.85
C ASP A 533 -26.61 -10.28 12.79
N ILE A 534 -26.05 -9.99 11.61
CA ILE A 534 -25.35 -8.73 11.32
C ILE A 534 -26.39 -7.61 11.09
N ASP A 535 -26.17 -6.42 11.64
CA ASP A 535 -27.18 -5.35 11.67
C ASP A 535 -27.30 -4.61 10.32
N VAL A 536 -26.17 -4.30 9.66
CA VAL A 536 -26.12 -3.63 8.34
C VAL A 536 -25.35 -4.50 7.34
N LEU A 537 -26.03 -4.88 6.25
CA LEU A 537 -25.56 -5.90 5.31
C LEU A 537 -24.87 -5.32 4.07
N VAL A 538 -24.10 -6.18 3.41
CA VAL A 538 -23.49 -5.93 2.08
C VAL A 538 -23.87 -7.05 1.10
N HIS A 539 -23.83 -6.79 -0.20
CA HIS A 539 -24.15 -7.82 -1.22
C HIS A 539 -22.98 -8.74 -1.55
N GLY A 540 -21.77 -8.46 -1.05
CA GLY A 540 -20.57 -9.28 -1.20
C GLY A 540 -19.73 -9.00 -2.44
N GLU A 541 -20.12 -8.03 -3.28
CA GLU A 541 -19.45 -7.68 -4.55
C GLU A 541 -19.13 -8.87 -5.50
N PRO A 542 -20.01 -9.88 -5.65
CA PRO A 542 -19.70 -11.03 -6.50
C PRO A 542 -19.43 -10.64 -7.95
N GLU A 543 -20.10 -9.61 -8.47
CA GLU A 543 -19.93 -9.10 -9.82
C GLU A 543 -18.54 -8.47 -10.07
N ARG A 544 -17.83 -7.99 -9.03
CA ARG A 544 -16.66 -7.10 -9.18
C ARG A 544 -15.33 -7.84 -9.18
N ASN A 545 -14.67 -7.86 -10.35
CA ASN A 545 -13.30 -8.37 -10.52
C ASN A 545 -12.29 -7.56 -9.71
N ASP A 546 -12.38 -6.23 -9.77
CA ASP A 546 -11.56 -5.27 -9.06
C ASP A 546 -12.38 -4.01 -8.76
N MET A 547 -12.06 -3.30 -7.67
CA MET A 547 -12.87 -2.16 -7.22
C MET A 547 -12.69 -0.90 -8.09
N VAL A 548 -11.59 -0.77 -8.85
CA VAL A 548 -11.42 0.35 -9.79
C VAL A 548 -11.68 -0.09 -11.23
N GLU A 549 -11.31 -1.32 -11.61
CA GLU A 549 -11.64 -1.85 -12.96
C GLU A 549 -13.16 -1.87 -13.19
N TYR A 550 -13.97 -2.23 -12.19
CA TYR A 550 -15.44 -2.31 -12.33
C TYR A 550 -16.10 -0.97 -12.71
N PHE A 551 -15.75 0.13 -12.03
CA PHE A 551 -16.31 1.45 -12.36
C PHE A 551 -15.74 1.98 -13.67
N GLY A 552 -14.43 1.87 -13.87
CA GLY A 552 -13.81 2.33 -15.10
C GLY A 552 -14.35 1.64 -16.36
N GLU A 553 -14.70 0.34 -16.31
CA GLU A 553 -15.31 -0.38 -17.44
C GLU A 553 -16.70 0.18 -17.84
N GLN A 554 -17.27 1.06 -17.01
CA GLN A 554 -18.59 1.69 -17.19
C GLN A 554 -18.53 3.22 -17.30
N LEU A 555 -17.34 3.83 -17.22
CA LEU A 555 -17.13 5.28 -17.32
C LEU A 555 -16.53 5.68 -18.68
N SER A 556 -16.95 6.83 -19.21
CA SER A 556 -16.28 7.48 -20.33
C SER A 556 -14.87 7.95 -19.91
N GLY A 557 -13.96 8.09 -20.88
CA GLY A 557 -12.58 8.53 -20.63
C GLY A 557 -11.63 7.44 -20.13
N PHE A 558 -12.11 6.20 -19.94
CA PHE A 558 -11.30 5.05 -19.48
C PHE A 558 -10.96 4.06 -20.60
N ALA A 559 -9.74 3.50 -20.55
CA ALA A 559 -9.28 2.40 -21.39
C ALA A 559 -8.62 1.28 -20.56
N PHE A 560 -8.64 0.05 -21.08
CA PHE A 560 -8.25 -1.15 -20.36
C PHE A 560 -7.19 -1.96 -21.10
N THR A 561 -6.10 -2.26 -20.40
CA THR A 561 -5.03 -3.13 -20.89
C THR A 561 -5.39 -4.61 -20.72
N VAL A 562 -4.69 -5.47 -21.45
CA VAL A 562 -4.75 -6.95 -21.35
C VAL A 562 -3.56 -7.46 -20.52
N ASN A 563 -2.38 -6.87 -20.73
CA ASN A 563 -1.09 -7.30 -20.21
C ASN A 563 -0.29 -6.16 -19.55
N GLY A 564 -0.88 -4.96 -19.39
CA GLY A 564 -0.32 -3.81 -18.68
C GLY A 564 -0.25 -3.98 -17.17
N TRP A 565 0.46 -5.02 -16.70
CA TRP A 565 0.67 -5.33 -15.29
C TRP A 565 1.81 -4.51 -14.70
N VAL A 566 1.65 -4.12 -13.43
CA VAL A 566 2.64 -3.42 -12.60
C VAL A 566 2.76 -4.18 -11.27
N GLN A 567 3.97 -4.35 -10.75
CA GLN A 567 4.18 -4.97 -9.45
C GLN A 567 3.68 -4.04 -8.33
N SER A 568 2.89 -4.57 -7.40
CA SER A 568 2.44 -3.82 -6.22
C SER A 568 3.19 -4.26 -4.96
N TYR A 569 3.41 -5.56 -4.77
CA TYR A 569 4.34 -6.10 -3.77
C TYR A 569 4.61 -7.59 -4.02
N GLY A 570 5.85 -8.05 -3.80
CA GLY A 570 6.21 -9.45 -3.98
C GLY A 570 5.73 -10.01 -5.32
N SER A 571 4.94 -11.09 -5.30
CA SER A 571 4.33 -11.67 -6.51
C SER A 571 2.98 -11.06 -6.92
N ARG A 572 2.40 -10.12 -6.17
CA ARG A 572 1.10 -9.50 -6.51
C ARG A 572 1.31 -8.32 -7.44
N CYS A 573 0.71 -8.43 -8.62
CA CYS A 573 0.63 -7.34 -9.60
C CYS A 573 -0.79 -6.78 -9.65
N VAL A 574 -0.89 -5.51 -10.02
CA VAL A 574 -2.12 -4.81 -10.40
C VAL A 574 -2.08 -4.50 -11.89
N LYS A 575 -3.24 -4.20 -12.48
CA LYS A 575 -3.37 -3.84 -13.88
C LYS A 575 -4.20 -2.54 -13.98
N PRO A 576 -3.59 -1.38 -13.71
CA PRO A 576 -4.31 -0.12 -13.56
C PRO A 576 -5.11 0.23 -14.83
N PRO A 577 -6.35 0.73 -14.72
CA PRO A 577 -7.06 1.35 -15.83
C PRO A 577 -6.30 2.60 -16.31
N ILE A 578 -6.55 3.03 -17.55
CA ILE A 578 -5.97 4.24 -18.12
C ILE A 578 -7.07 5.29 -18.24
N ILE A 579 -6.92 6.43 -17.57
CA ILE A 579 -7.78 7.60 -17.80
C ILE A 579 -7.14 8.39 -18.93
N TYR A 580 -7.72 8.41 -20.12
CA TYR A 580 -7.17 9.09 -21.30
C TYR A 580 -7.92 10.37 -21.69
N GLY A 581 -9.13 10.59 -21.16
CA GLY A 581 -10.01 11.68 -21.56
C GLY A 581 -10.99 12.06 -20.46
N ASP A 582 -11.90 12.98 -20.78
CA ASP A 582 -12.85 13.54 -19.83
C ASP A 582 -13.88 12.52 -19.33
N VAL A 583 -14.00 12.41 -18.00
CA VAL A 583 -14.78 11.35 -17.33
C VAL A 583 -16.26 11.72 -17.19
N SER A 584 -17.14 10.77 -17.49
CA SER A 584 -18.59 10.88 -17.28
C SER A 584 -19.24 9.50 -17.13
N ARG A 585 -20.38 9.44 -16.43
CA ARG A 585 -21.17 8.21 -16.25
C ARG A 585 -22.31 8.15 -17.28
N PRO A 586 -22.23 7.29 -18.32
CA PRO A 586 -23.29 7.16 -19.33
C PRO A 586 -24.53 6.40 -18.85
N ASN A 587 -24.38 5.45 -17.90
CA ASN A 587 -25.47 4.60 -17.40
C ASN A 587 -25.26 4.27 -15.90
N PRO A 588 -26.31 3.93 -15.14
CA PRO A 588 -26.18 3.40 -13.79
C PRO A 588 -25.32 2.14 -13.71
N MET A 589 -24.45 2.07 -12.70
CA MET A 589 -23.35 1.08 -12.63
C MET A 589 -23.55 -0.03 -11.59
N THR A 590 -24.28 0.26 -10.52
CA THR A 590 -24.42 -0.58 -9.32
C THR A 590 -25.86 -0.74 -8.84
N VAL A 591 -26.72 0.24 -9.17
CA VAL A 591 -28.14 0.29 -8.80
C VAL A 591 -28.85 -1.06 -8.96
N PHE A 592 -28.68 -1.73 -10.11
CA PHE A 592 -29.32 -3.03 -10.37
C PHE A 592 -28.98 -4.11 -9.32
N TRP A 593 -27.71 -4.21 -8.91
CA TRP A 593 -27.25 -5.20 -7.95
C TRP A 593 -27.64 -4.82 -6.52
N SER A 594 -27.46 -3.55 -6.15
CA SER A 594 -27.80 -3.06 -4.80
C SER A 594 -29.31 -3.12 -4.54
N SER A 595 -30.16 -2.71 -5.48
CA SER A 595 -31.61 -2.84 -5.36
C SER A 595 -32.07 -4.30 -5.33
N ALA A 596 -31.45 -5.18 -6.14
CA ALA A 596 -31.71 -6.61 -6.06
C ALA A 596 -31.34 -7.18 -4.67
N ALA A 597 -30.18 -6.81 -4.12
CA ALA A 597 -29.74 -7.25 -2.80
C ALA A 597 -30.65 -6.71 -1.67
N GLN A 598 -31.02 -5.43 -1.70
CA GLN A 598 -31.94 -4.84 -0.73
C GLN A 598 -33.33 -5.49 -0.77
N SER A 599 -33.81 -5.93 -1.94
CA SER A 599 -35.09 -6.64 -2.06
C SER A 599 -35.10 -8.05 -1.43
N MET A 600 -33.94 -8.61 -1.08
CA MET A 600 -33.81 -9.94 -0.48
C MET A 600 -33.85 -9.94 1.06
N THR A 601 -33.85 -8.77 1.70
CA THR A 601 -33.79 -8.65 3.17
C THR A 601 -34.60 -7.46 3.68
N ALA A 602 -35.05 -7.52 4.94
CA ALA A 602 -35.61 -6.37 5.64
C ALA A 602 -34.54 -5.49 6.32
N ARG A 603 -33.27 -5.94 6.38
CA ARG A 603 -32.17 -5.19 6.99
C ARG A 603 -31.63 -4.12 6.03
N PRO A 604 -31.02 -3.03 6.53
CA PRO A 604 -30.35 -2.05 5.67
C PRO A 604 -29.23 -2.70 4.85
N MET A 605 -29.28 -2.54 3.53
CA MET A 605 -28.26 -2.97 2.58
C MET A 605 -27.38 -1.79 2.16
N LYS A 606 -26.06 -1.96 2.19
CA LYS A 606 -25.12 -0.97 1.69
C LYS A 606 -25.07 -0.95 0.15
N GLY A 607 -25.28 0.22 -0.44
CA GLY A 607 -24.74 0.54 -1.77
C GLY A 607 -23.22 0.66 -1.67
N MET A 608 -22.48 0.09 -2.63
CA MET A 608 -21.01 0.03 -2.57
C MET A 608 -20.39 0.76 -3.75
N LEU A 609 -19.63 1.82 -3.49
CA LEU A 609 -18.92 2.63 -4.48
C LEU A 609 -17.45 2.79 -4.10
N THR A 610 -16.60 3.07 -5.09
CA THR A 610 -15.22 3.51 -4.85
C THR A 610 -15.15 5.02 -5.08
N GLY A 611 -14.48 5.71 -4.16
CA GLY A 611 -14.37 7.16 -4.19
C GLY A 611 -13.49 7.68 -5.34
N PRO A 612 -13.70 8.93 -5.75
CA PRO A 612 -13.04 9.52 -6.91
C PRO A 612 -11.52 9.63 -6.76
N VAL A 613 -10.99 9.82 -5.53
CA VAL A 613 -9.55 9.91 -5.28
C VAL A 613 -8.89 8.53 -5.43
N THR A 614 -9.58 7.46 -5.05
CA THR A 614 -9.10 6.08 -5.23
C THR A 614 -9.16 5.62 -6.67
N ILE A 615 -10.25 5.94 -7.39
CA ILE A 615 -10.34 5.69 -8.84
C ILE A 615 -9.20 6.40 -9.58
N LEU A 616 -8.87 7.64 -9.19
CA LEU A 616 -7.74 8.41 -9.72
C LEU A 616 -6.39 7.75 -9.36
N ASN A 617 -6.12 7.52 -8.07
CA ASN A 617 -4.81 7.11 -7.57
C ASN A 617 -4.40 5.69 -8.01
N TRP A 618 -5.35 4.80 -8.25
CA TRP A 618 -5.11 3.43 -8.76
C TRP A 618 -5.33 3.28 -10.28
N SER A 619 -5.46 4.39 -11.01
CA SER A 619 -5.42 4.43 -12.47
C SER A 619 -4.13 5.10 -12.97
N PHE A 620 -3.72 4.77 -14.19
CA PHE A 620 -2.79 5.59 -14.95
C PHE A 620 -3.52 6.85 -15.44
N VAL A 621 -3.37 7.93 -14.69
CA VAL A 621 -4.01 9.22 -14.95
C VAL A 621 -3.34 9.92 -16.14
N ARG A 622 -4.15 10.57 -16.97
CA ARG A 622 -3.72 11.50 -18.02
C ARG A 622 -2.77 12.59 -17.48
N ASN A 623 -1.73 12.91 -18.26
CA ASN A 623 -0.67 13.86 -17.90
C ASN A 623 -0.76 15.22 -18.64
N ASP A 624 -1.91 15.53 -19.25
CA ASP A 624 -2.18 16.75 -20.02
C ASP A 624 -3.08 17.77 -19.29
N GLN A 625 -3.53 17.44 -18.07
CA GLN A 625 -4.25 18.35 -17.16
C GLN A 625 -3.93 18.03 -15.70
N PRO A 626 -4.19 18.94 -14.73
CA PRO A 626 -3.99 18.66 -13.31
C PRO A 626 -4.81 17.46 -12.80
N ARG A 627 -4.24 16.75 -11.81
CA ARG A 627 -4.91 15.60 -11.15
C ARG A 627 -6.30 15.98 -10.62
N PHE A 628 -6.41 17.10 -9.90
CA PHE A 628 -7.65 17.54 -9.26
C PHE A 628 -8.80 17.78 -10.24
N GLU A 629 -8.52 18.29 -11.45
CA GLU A 629 -9.56 18.49 -12.48
C GLU A 629 -10.14 17.15 -12.91
N THR A 630 -9.28 16.15 -13.10
CA THR A 630 -9.69 14.77 -13.39
C THR A 630 -10.49 14.17 -12.22
N THR A 631 -10.07 14.41 -10.97
CA THR A 631 -10.79 13.94 -9.77
C THR A 631 -12.21 14.52 -9.70
N TYR A 632 -12.39 15.81 -10.00
CA TYR A 632 -13.71 16.45 -9.99
C TYR A 632 -14.65 15.89 -11.07
N GLN A 633 -14.13 15.51 -12.25
CA GLN A 633 -14.92 14.82 -13.26
C GLN A 633 -15.39 13.43 -12.77
N ILE A 634 -14.51 12.66 -12.13
CA ILE A 634 -14.87 11.38 -11.50
C ILE A 634 -15.90 11.61 -10.37
N ALA A 635 -15.70 12.63 -9.54
CA ALA A 635 -16.60 12.95 -8.43
C ALA A 635 -18.03 13.25 -8.90
N LEU A 636 -18.18 14.02 -9.99
CA LEU A 636 -19.48 14.24 -10.65
C LEU A 636 -20.09 12.95 -11.17
N ALA A 637 -19.29 12.08 -11.81
CA ALA A 637 -19.76 10.79 -12.32
C ALA A 637 -20.22 9.83 -11.21
N ILE A 638 -19.55 9.86 -10.04
CA ILE A 638 -19.94 9.09 -8.85
C ILE A 638 -21.15 9.72 -8.14
N LYS A 639 -21.28 11.06 -8.14
CA LYS A 639 -22.43 11.77 -7.58
C LYS A 639 -23.75 11.30 -8.20
N ASP A 640 -23.80 11.18 -9.52
CA ASP A 640 -25.00 10.68 -10.22
C ASP A 640 -25.37 9.24 -9.79
N GLU A 641 -24.38 8.40 -9.51
CA GLU A 641 -24.58 7.02 -9.05
C GLU A 641 -25.07 6.96 -7.60
N VAL A 642 -24.54 7.82 -6.72
CA VAL A 642 -25.01 7.97 -5.32
C VAL A 642 -26.47 8.40 -5.29
N GLU A 643 -26.85 9.40 -6.08
CA GLU A 643 -28.24 9.88 -6.16
C GLU A 643 -29.18 8.84 -6.78
N ASP A 644 -28.73 8.04 -7.75
CA ASP A 644 -29.55 6.97 -8.32
C ASP A 644 -29.71 5.76 -7.36
N LEU A 645 -28.69 5.45 -6.54
CA LEU A 645 -28.82 4.49 -5.44
C LEU A 645 -29.85 4.95 -4.40
N GLU A 646 -29.82 6.22 -4.00
CA GLU A 646 -30.80 6.79 -3.06
C GLU A 646 -32.23 6.72 -3.63
N LYS A 647 -32.43 7.15 -4.90
CA LYS A 647 -33.72 7.06 -5.61
C LYS A 647 -34.24 5.62 -5.70
N ALA A 648 -33.33 4.64 -5.79
CA ALA A 648 -33.65 3.22 -5.86
C ALA A 648 -33.86 2.55 -4.48
N GLY A 649 -33.95 3.35 -3.40
CA GLY A 649 -34.28 2.89 -2.04
C GLY A 649 -33.09 2.49 -1.18
N ILE A 650 -31.85 2.70 -1.64
CA ILE A 650 -30.65 2.37 -0.87
C ILE A 650 -30.35 3.51 0.10
N ASN A 651 -30.52 3.27 1.39
CA ASN A 651 -30.42 4.32 2.43
C ASN A 651 -29.13 4.26 3.27
N VAL A 652 -28.24 3.31 2.98
CA VAL A 652 -26.86 3.31 3.46
C VAL A 652 -25.98 3.17 2.22
N ILE A 653 -25.09 4.13 1.97
CA ILE A 653 -24.21 4.13 0.79
C ILE A 653 -22.78 4.28 1.28
N GLN A 654 -21.92 3.32 0.95
CA GLN A 654 -20.51 3.32 1.29
C GLN A 654 -19.67 3.72 0.08
N ILE A 655 -18.78 4.69 0.27
CA ILE A 655 -17.90 5.26 -0.75
C ILE A 655 -16.46 5.10 -0.27
N ASP A 656 -15.75 4.08 -0.76
CA ASP A 656 -14.44 3.68 -0.24
C ASP A 656 -13.32 4.55 -0.79
N GLU A 657 -12.57 5.22 0.10
CA GLU A 657 -11.39 6.01 -0.25
C GLU A 657 -10.09 5.34 0.23
N ALA A 658 -9.95 4.07 -0.15
CA ALA A 658 -8.81 3.20 0.17
C ALA A 658 -7.43 3.78 -0.18
N ALA A 659 -7.35 4.67 -1.17
CA ALA A 659 -6.10 5.29 -1.61
C ALA A 659 -5.99 6.79 -1.28
N LEU A 660 -6.79 7.33 -0.35
CA LEU A 660 -6.77 8.75 0.03
C LEU A 660 -5.35 9.22 0.44
N ARG A 661 -4.61 8.41 1.19
CA ARG A 661 -3.23 8.73 1.61
C ARG A 661 -2.18 8.52 0.51
N GLU A 662 -2.47 7.71 -0.52
CA GLU A 662 -1.45 7.34 -1.53
C GLU A 662 -1.07 8.49 -2.47
N GLY A 663 -2.03 9.39 -2.74
CA GLY A 663 -1.76 10.58 -3.55
C GLY A 663 -1.13 11.75 -2.76
N LEU A 664 -0.90 11.58 -1.45
CA LEU A 664 -0.39 12.63 -0.58
C LEU A 664 1.05 13.05 -1.00
N PRO A 665 1.29 14.32 -1.35
CA PRO A 665 2.61 14.78 -1.76
C PRO A 665 3.69 14.54 -0.71
N LEU A 666 4.90 14.19 -1.20
CA LEU A 666 6.09 13.97 -0.36
C LEU A 666 6.57 15.26 0.33
N ARG A 667 6.33 16.41 -0.30
CA ARG A 667 6.60 17.76 0.24
C ARG A 667 5.45 18.16 1.18
N LYS A 668 5.72 18.38 2.48
CA LYS A 668 4.70 18.75 3.48
C LYS A 668 3.92 20.01 3.11
N SER A 669 4.58 20.98 2.48
CA SER A 669 3.98 22.23 2.01
C SER A 669 2.89 22.06 0.96
N GLU A 670 2.82 20.90 0.28
CA GLU A 670 1.86 20.61 -0.79
C GLU A 670 0.69 19.74 -0.32
N GLN A 671 0.81 19.14 0.87
CA GLN A 671 -0.19 18.23 1.42
C GLN A 671 -1.54 18.92 1.67
N ALA A 672 -1.54 20.17 2.13
CA ALA A 672 -2.76 20.94 2.34
C ALA A 672 -3.57 21.13 1.04
N PHE A 673 -2.89 21.42 -0.08
CA PHE A 673 -3.55 21.56 -1.38
C PHE A 673 -4.11 20.23 -1.90
N TYR A 674 -3.37 19.13 -1.72
CA TYR A 674 -3.86 17.78 -2.05
C TYR A 674 -5.11 17.42 -1.24
N LEU A 675 -5.04 17.57 0.08
CA LEU A 675 -6.11 17.18 1.00
C LEU A 675 -7.37 18.00 0.75
N ASP A 676 -7.25 19.30 0.46
CA ASP A 676 -8.38 20.16 0.08
C ASP A 676 -9.17 19.60 -1.11
N TRP A 677 -8.54 19.42 -2.29
CA TRP A 677 -9.27 18.94 -3.46
C TRP A 677 -9.69 17.47 -3.35
N ALA A 678 -8.93 16.64 -2.62
CA ALA A 678 -9.27 15.23 -2.41
C ALA A 678 -10.53 15.09 -1.55
N VAL A 679 -10.59 15.80 -0.42
CA VAL A 679 -11.75 15.85 0.47
C VAL A 679 -12.94 16.54 -0.19
N HIS A 680 -12.70 17.62 -0.94
CA HIS A 680 -13.74 18.26 -1.73
C HIS A 680 -14.33 17.32 -2.79
N SER A 681 -13.49 16.54 -3.48
CA SER A 681 -13.93 15.52 -4.44
C SER A 681 -14.81 14.46 -3.78
N PHE A 682 -14.44 14.00 -2.57
CA PHE A 682 -15.31 13.10 -1.79
C PHE A 682 -16.67 13.77 -1.49
N ARG A 683 -16.68 15.00 -0.94
CA ARG A 683 -17.91 15.73 -0.62
C ARG A 683 -18.85 15.91 -1.82
N ILE A 684 -18.30 16.22 -3.00
CA ILE A 684 -19.07 16.34 -4.25
C ILE A 684 -19.89 15.08 -4.56
N THR A 685 -19.40 13.88 -4.20
CA THR A 685 -20.14 12.63 -4.48
C THR A 685 -21.47 12.50 -3.75
N ASN A 686 -21.64 13.15 -2.59
CA ASN A 686 -22.79 12.89 -1.71
C ASN A 686 -23.43 14.16 -1.13
N CYS A 687 -22.99 15.35 -1.54
CA CYS A 687 -23.56 16.63 -1.09
C CYS A 687 -25.08 16.78 -1.32
N GLY A 688 -25.64 16.04 -2.29
CA GLY A 688 -27.06 16.07 -2.66
C GLY A 688 -27.98 15.08 -1.92
N VAL A 689 -27.46 14.16 -1.10
CA VAL A 689 -28.30 13.12 -0.48
C VAL A 689 -29.16 13.64 0.67
N GLN A 690 -30.27 12.96 0.96
CA GLN A 690 -31.19 13.27 2.05
C GLN A 690 -30.57 12.99 3.43
N ASP A 691 -30.98 13.75 4.45
CA ASP A 691 -30.48 13.56 5.83
C ASP A 691 -30.82 12.20 6.44
N THR A 692 -31.75 11.46 5.83
CA THR A 692 -32.10 10.10 6.23
C THR A 692 -31.33 9.01 5.47
N THR A 693 -30.38 9.40 4.62
CA THR A 693 -29.43 8.49 3.93
C THR A 693 -28.08 8.62 4.61
N GLN A 694 -27.49 7.48 4.95
CA GLN A 694 -26.23 7.41 5.72
C GLN A 694 -25.05 7.13 4.80
N ILE A 695 -24.09 8.05 4.77
CA ILE A 695 -22.85 7.91 4.01
C ILE A 695 -21.77 7.26 4.87
N HIS A 696 -21.33 6.08 4.45
CA HIS A 696 -20.16 5.39 5.00
C HIS A 696 -18.95 5.68 4.12
N THR A 697 -17.75 5.68 4.69
CA THR A 697 -16.49 5.57 3.92
C THR A 697 -15.50 4.65 4.61
N HIS A 698 -14.73 3.91 3.81
CA HIS A 698 -13.68 3.01 4.29
C HIS A 698 -12.30 3.48 3.84
N MET A 699 -11.32 3.37 4.74
CA MET A 699 -9.91 3.68 4.48
C MET A 699 -8.99 2.59 5.03
N CYS A 700 -8.13 2.05 4.17
CA CYS A 700 -7.25 0.92 4.46
C CYS A 700 -5.95 1.31 5.19
N TYR A 701 -6.04 2.21 6.19
CA TYR A 701 -4.91 2.68 7.00
C TYR A 701 -5.32 2.84 8.46
N SER A 702 -4.32 2.83 9.35
CA SER A 702 -4.51 2.93 10.80
C SER A 702 -3.86 4.15 11.46
N ASN A 703 -3.04 4.91 10.73
CA ASN A 703 -2.37 6.12 11.23
C ASN A 703 -2.95 7.36 10.56
N PHE A 704 -3.68 8.17 11.34
CA PHE A 704 -4.38 9.38 10.88
C PHE A 704 -3.81 10.67 11.47
N ASN A 705 -2.75 10.62 12.28
CA ASN A 705 -2.25 11.78 13.05
C ASN A 705 -1.98 13.01 12.16
N ASP A 706 -1.48 12.79 10.94
CA ASP A 706 -1.11 13.85 10.01
C ASP A 706 -2.29 14.31 9.10
N ILE A 707 -3.44 13.62 9.13
CA ILE A 707 -4.58 13.84 8.20
C ILE A 707 -5.97 13.89 8.89
N ILE A 708 -6.03 13.85 10.23
CA ILE A 708 -7.28 13.71 10.99
C ILE A 708 -8.33 14.79 10.67
N HIS A 709 -7.89 16.04 10.48
CA HIS A 709 -8.78 17.14 10.09
C HIS A 709 -9.41 16.91 8.72
N SER A 710 -8.65 16.38 7.76
CA SER A 710 -9.15 16.03 6.43
C SER A 710 -10.20 14.91 6.48
N ILE A 711 -10.07 13.95 7.40
CA ILE A 711 -11.08 12.91 7.61
C ILE A 711 -12.39 13.50 8.14
N ILE A 712 -12.32 14.51 9.01
CA ILE A 712 -13.51 15.23 9.50
C ILE A 712 -14.13 16.09 8.40
N ASP A 713 -13.30 16.75 7.60
CA ASP A 713 -13.75 17.61 6.50
C ASP A 713 -14.39 16.83 5.34
N MET A 714 -14.25 15.49 5.31
CA MET A 714 -15.05 14.62 4.42
C MET A 714 -16.53 14.61 4.77
N ASP A 715 -16.91 14.98 6.01
CA ASP A 715 -18.30 15.05 6.49
C ASP A 715 -19.09 13.74 6.29
N ALA A 716 -18.41 12.59 6.39
CA ALA A 716 -19.04 11.27 6.34
C ALA A 716 -19.79 10.98 7.65
N ASP A 717 -20.95 10.32 7.55
CA ASP A 717 -21.76 9.99 8.72
C ASP A 717 -21.14 8.82 9.52
N VAL A 718 -20.45 7.89 8.83
CA VAL A 718 -19.70 6.79 9.43
C VAL A 718 -18.38 6.56 8.70
N ILE A 719 -17.26 6.46 9.43
CA ILE A 719 -15.97 6.00 8.88
C ILE A 719 -15.62 4.60 9.38
N THR A 720 -14.94 3.80 8.56
CA THR A 720 -14.35 2.52 8.98
C THR A 720 -12.87 2.47 8.60
N ILE A 721 -12.03 2.03 9.53
CA ILE A 721 -10.56 2.11 9.42
C ILE A 721 -9.89 0.79 9.82
N GLU A 722 -8.75 0.46 9.22
CA GLU A 722 -7.93 -0.66 9.68
C GLU A 722 -7.39 -0.35 11.09
N ASN A 723 -7.49 -1.30 12.02
CA ASN A 723 -6.95 -1.10 13.38
C ASN A 723 -6.47 -2.38 14.09
N SER A 724 -6.86 -3.59 13.68
CA SER A 724 -6.61 -4.79 14.51
C SER A 724 -5.12 -5.12 14.72
N ARG A 725 -4.23 -4.62 13.85
CA ARG A 725 -2.76 -4.75 13.93
C ARG A 725 -2.06 -3.60 14.66
N SER A 726 -2.80 -2.56 15.03
CA SER A 726 -2.29 -1.31 15.60
C SER A 726 -2.48 -1.24 17.12
N ASP A 727 -1.69 -0.42 17.81
CA ASP A 727 -1.92 -0.09 19.23
C ASP A 727 -3.18 0.76 19.35
N GLU A 728 -4.17 0.31 20.12
CA GLU A 728 -5.46 0.99 20.27
C GLU A 728 -5.33 2.44 20.82
N LYS A 729 -4.17 2.81 21.40
CA LYS A 729 -3.86 4.21 21.75
C LYS A 729 -3.85 5.16 20.56
N LEU A 730 -3.64 4.68 19.33
CA LEU A 730 -3.73 5.51 18.13
C LEU A 730 -5.14 6.07 17.90
N LEU A 731 -6.17 5.49 18.54
CA LEU A 731 -7.53 6.02 18.51
C LEU A 731 -7.73 7.23 19.44
N SER A 732 -6.79 7.57 20.33
CA SER A 732 -6.93 8.76 21.19
C SER A 732 -6.97 10.05 20.37
N VAL A 733 -6.43 10.06 19.14
CA VAL A 733 -6.50 11.19 18.19
C VAL A 733 -7.93 11.65 17.85
N PHE A 734 -8.93 10.76 17.99
CA PHE A 734 -10.35 11.08 17.78
C PHE A 734 -11.03 11.73 19.00
N ARG A 735 -10.27 11.96 20.09
CA ARG A 735 -10.67 12.64 21.33
C ARG A 735 -9.72 13.77 21.74
N GLU A 736 -8.42 13.49 21.73
CA GLU A 736 -7.37 14.37 22.24
C GLU A 736 -7.03 15.44 21.19
N GLY A 737 -7.61 16.63 21.38
CA GLY A 737 -7.46 17.78 20.49
C GLY A 737 -8.54 17.90 19.40
N VAL A 738 -9.33 16.85 19.16
CA VAL A 738 -10.41 16.87 18.15
C VAL A 738 -11.63 16.10 18.64
N LYS A 739 -12.83 16.67 18.52
CA LYS A 739 -14.10 15.98 18.80
C LYS A 739 -14.70 15.50 17.49
N TYR A 740 -14.51 14.21 17.15
CA TYR A 740 -14.94 13.65 15.87
C TYR A 740 -16.47 13.69 15.67
N GLY A 741 -17.25 13.27 16.67
CA GLY A 741 -18.71 13.48 16.73
C GLY A 741 -19.56 12.71 15.70
N ALA A 742 -18.96 11.90 14.83
CA ALA A 742 -19.64 11.06 13.84
C ALA A 742 -19.32 9.56 14.05
N GLY A 743 -19.99 8.67 13.31
CA GLY A 743 -19.80 7.23 13.42
C GLY A 743 -18.37 6.77 13.09
N ILE A 744 -17.82 5.84 13.86
CA ILE A 744 -16.46 5.32 13.67
C ILE A 744 -16.40 3.81 13.95
N GLY A 745 -15.80 3.04 13.04
CA GLY A 745 -15.62 1.59 13.15
C GLY A 745 -14.17 1.15 12.93
N PRO A 746 -13.33 1.17 13.96
CA PRO A 746 -11.97 0.64 13.89
C PRO A 746 -12.02 -0.89 13.84
N GLY A 747 -11.28 -1.49 12.90
CA GLY A 747 -11.36 -2.91 12.63
C GLY A 747 -10.96 -3.80 13.82
N VAL A 748 -11.76 -4.83 14.10
CA VAL A 748 -11.53 -5.82 15.18
C VAL A 748 -11.05 -7.19 14.68
N TYR A 749 -10.95 -7.39 13.36
CA TYR A 749 -10.53 -8.64 12.74
C TYR A 749 -9.56 -8.40 11.57
N ASP A 750 -8.34 -8.94 11.72
CA ASP A 750 -7.27 -8.99 10.71
C ASP A 750 -7.68 -9.87 9.51
N ILE A 751 -8.21 -9.24 8.46
CA ILE A 751 -8.60 -9.92 7.21
C ILE A 751 -7.39 -10.34 6.36
N HIS A 752 -6.16 -9.99 6.73
CA HIS A 752 -4.94 -10.40 6.05
C HIS A 752 -4.34 -11.68 6.65
N SER A 753 -4.72 -12.07 7.87
CA SER A 753 -4.43 -13.38 8.46
C SER A 753 -5.53 -14.44 8.15
N PRO A 754 -5.17 -15.73 7.98
CA PRO A 754 -6.14 -16.83 7.99
C PRO A 754 -6.54 -17.25 9.41
N ARG A 755 -5.93 -16.68 10.45
CA ARG A 755 -6.28 -16.96 11.86
C ARG A 755 -7.68 -16.44 12.17
N ILE A 756 -8.47 -17.27 12.84
CA ILE A 756 -9.78 -16.89 13.38
C ILE A 756 -9.53 -16.27 14.78
N PRO A 757 -9.82 -14.98 15.03
CA PRO A 757 -9.79 -14.41 16.37
C PRO A 757 -10.92 -14.98 17.25
N SER A 758 -10.72 -15.07 18.56
CA SER A 758 -11.75 -15.54 19.49
C SER A 758 -12.72 -14.42 19.86
N THR A 759 -13.87 -14.78 20.43
CA THR A 759 -14.89 -13.83 20.92
C THR A 759 -14.31 -12.92 22.01
N GLU A 760 -13.45 -13.46 22.87
CA GLU A 760 -12.80 -12.76 23.97
C GLU A 760 -11.78 -11.74 23.45
N GLU A 761 -10.99 -12.08 22.43
CA GLU A 761 -10.05 -11.15 21.79
C GLU A 761 -10.80 -9.97 21.15
N ILE A 762 -11.94 -10.23 20.49
CA ILE A 762 -12.74 -9.16 19.89
C ILE A 762 -13.41 -8.30 20.98
N ALA A 763 -13.96 -8.92 22.03
CA ALA A 763 -14.60 -8.19 23.13
C ALA A 763 -13.61 -7.30 23.91
N ASP A 764 -12.39 -7.79 24.16
CA ASP A 764 -11.29 -7.00 24.76
C ASP A 764 -10.95 -5.78 23.89
N ARG A 765 -10.84 -5.96 22.57
CA ARG A 765 -10.61 -4.85 21.62
C ARG A 765 -11.73 -3.82 21.63
N ILE A 766 -12.99 -4.25 21.59
CA ILE A 766 -14.13 -3.32 21.64
C ILE A 766 -14.15 -2.58 22.99
N ASN A 767 -13.83 -3.23 24.11
CA ASN A 767 -13.71 -2.56 25.41
C ASN A 767 -12.57 -1.53 25.45
N LYS A 768 -11.41 -1.82 24.85
CA LYS A 768 -10.32 -0.83 24.68
C LYS A 768 -10.77 0.35 23.82
N MET A 769 -11.50 0.11 22.74
CA MET A 769 -12.09 1.16 21.91
C MET A 769 -13.09 2.00 22.70
N LEU A 770 -13.96 1.39 23.52
CA LEU A 770 -14.93 2.09 24.39
C LEU A 770 -14.28 2.93 25.49
N ALA A 771 -13.04 2.63 25.90
CA ALA A 771 -12.29 3.50 26.80
C ALA A 771 -11.93 4.84 26.14
N VAL A 772 -11.77 4.88 24.81
CA VAL A 772 -11.29 6.04 24.05
C VAL A 772 -12.32 6.66 23.07
N LEU A 773 -13.40 5.96 22.73
CA LEU A 773 -14.46 6.42 21.83
C LEU A 773 -15.83 6.43 22.53
N GLU A 774 -16.77 7.24 22.03
CA GLU A 774 -18.14 7.32 22.61
C GLU A 774 -19.00 6.14 22.14
N THR A 775 -19.73 5.50 23.07
CA THR A 775 -20.49 4.25 22.83
C THR A 775 -21.57 4.37 21.76
N ASN A 776 -22.17 5.54 21.61
CA ASN A 776 -23.25 5.83 20.67
C ASN A 776 -22.79 5.99 19.21
N ILE A 777 -21.48 6.10 18.96
CA ILE A 777 -20.91 6.27 17.61
C ILE A 777 -19.97 5.12 17.20
N LEU A 778 -19.66 4.18 18.09
CA LEU A 778 -18.75 3.06 17.80
C LEU A 778 -19.46 1.93 17.02
N TRP A 779 -18.91 1.58 15.86
CA TRP A 779 -19.32 0.44 15.01
C TRP A 779 -18.37 -0.75 15.19
N VAL A 780 -18.85 -1.96 14.88
CA VAL A 780 -18.06 -3.20 14.95
C VAL A 780 -17.95 -3.85 13.56
N ASN A 781 -16.74 -3.90 13.02
CA ASN A 781 -16.45 -4.41 11.68
C ASN A 781 -15.05 -5.08 11.57
N PRO A 782 -14.79 -5.88 10.53
CA PRO A 782 -13.43 -6.30 10.15
C PRO A 782 -12.56 -5.12 9.70
N ASP A 783 -11.25 -5.33 9.57
CA ASP A 783 -10.30 -4.33 9.08
C ASP A 783 -10.57 -3.88 7.62
N CYS A 784 -11.02 -4.78 6.74
CA CYS A 784 -11.31 -4.49 5.33
C CYS A 784 -12.25 -5.57 4.74
N GLY A 785 -12.39 -5.61 3.41
CA GLY A 785 -13.18 -6.60 2.67
C GLY A 785 -12.62 -8.03 2.71
N LEU A 786 -13.50 -9.03 2.58
CA LEU A 786 -13.23 -10.45 2.83
C LEU A 786 -12.89 -11.25 1.55
N LYS A 787 -12.75 -10.57 0.40
CA LYS A 787 -12.42 -11.13 -0.94
C LYS A 787 -11.29 -12.17 -0.95
N THR A 788 -10.29 -12.00 -0.09
CA THR A 788 -9.07 -12.82 -0.03
C THR A 788 -9.12 -13.95 1.01
N ARG A 789 -10.22 -14.08 1.77
CA ARG A 789 -10.45 -15.14 2.76
C ARG A 789 -11.24 -16.32 2.18
N LYS A 790 -11.43 -17.38 2.96
CA LYS A 790 -12.33 -18.50 2.65
C LYS A 790 -13.54 -18.48 3.58
N TYR A 791 -14.68 -19.01 3.15
CA TYR A 791 -15.87 -19.11 4.00
C TYR A 791 -15.64 -19.88 5.31
N ALA A 792 -14.74 -20.88 5.32
CA ALA A 792 -14.36 -21.60 6.54
C ALA A 792 -13.62 -20.73 7.59
N GLU A 793 -12.99 -19.63 7.15
CA GLU A 793 -12.32 -18.65 8.01
C GLU A 793 -13.33 -17.54 8.41
N VAL A 794 -14.09 -17.04 7.43
CA VAL A 794 -15.03 -15.92 7.58
C VAL A 794 -16.21 -16.25 8.50
N LYS A 795 -16.85 -17.41 8.35
CA LYS A 795 -18.05 -17.76 9.13
C LYS A 795 -17.80 -17.73 10.64
N PRO A 796 -16.80 -18.46 11.19
CA PRO A 796 -16.53 -18.40 12.64
C PRO A 796 -15.99 -17.03 13.08
N ALA A 797 -15.15 -16.34 12.29
CA ALA A 797 -14.65 -15.02 12.66
C ALA A 797 -15.77 -13.97 12.81
N LEU A 798 -16.72 -13.92 11.87
CA LEU A 798 -17.87 -13.01 11.96
C LEU A 798 -18.85 -13.44 13.07
N SER A 799 -19.03 -14.75 13.30
CA SER A 799 -19.83 -15.25 14.42
C SER A 799 -19.28 -14.78 15.77
N ASN A 800 -17.96 -14.86 15.96
CA ASN A 800 -17.29 -14.38 17.17
C ASN A 800 -17.43 -12.85 17.30
N MET A 801 -17.36 -12.11 16.19
CA MET A 801 -17.53 -10.65 16.16
C MET A 801 -18.93 -10.22 16.62
N VAL A 802 -20.00 -10.85 16.10
CA VAL A 802 -21.37 -10.54 16.51
C VAL A 802 -21.65 -11.01 17.94
N ALA A 803 -21.10 -12.16 18.36
CA ALA A 803 -21.21 -12.62 19.74
C ALA A 803 -20.58 -11.63 20.74
N ALA A 804 -19.40 -11.10 20.42
CA ALA A 804 -18.73 -10.07 21.23
C ALA A 804 -19.56 -8.77 21.31
N ALA A 805 -20.08 -8.28 20.18
CA ALA A 805 -20.95 -7.10 20.17
C ALA A 805 -22.22 -7.30 21.02
N LYS A 806 -22.88 -8.46 20.91
CA LYS A 806 -24.07 -8.82 21.71
C LYS A 806 -23.78 -8.89 23.21
N LEU A 807 -22.66 -9.49 23.60
CA LEU A 807 -22.20 -9.54 25.00
C LEU A 807 -22.09 -8.13 25.58
N LEU A 808 -21.43 -7.22 24.86
CA LEU A 808 -21.20 -5.85 25.32
C LEU A 808 -22.47 -5.00 25.31
N ARG A 809 -23.38 -5.18 24.33
CA ARG A 809 -24.73 -4.57 24.32
C ARG A 809 -25.48 -4.87 25.63
N THR A 810 -25.46 -6.13 26.08
CA THR A 810 -26.11 -6.55 27.34
C THR A 810 -25.48 -5.90 28.57
N GLN A 811 -24.15 -5.85 28.63
CA GLN A 811 -23.43 -5.21 29.74
C GLN A 811 -23.74 -3.71 29.83
N LEU A 812 -23.68 -3.00 28.70
CA LEU A 812 -23.97 -1.57 28.60
C LEU A 812 -25.41 -1.23 28.99
N ALA A 813 -26.40 -2.02 28.53
CA ALA A 813 -27.80 -1.87 28.94
C ALA A 813 -27.96 -2.00 30.46
N SER A 814 -27.39 -3.05 31.07
CA SER A 814 -27.46 -3.26 32.53
C SER A 814 -26.80 -2.15 33.36
N THR A 815 -25.75 -1.52 32.81
CA THR A 815 -25.00 -0.45 33.47
C THR A 815 -25.79 0.86 33.48
N ASN A 816 -26.52 1.16 32.40
CA ASN A 816 -27.41 2.33 32.34
C ASN A 816 -28.58 2.18 33.32
N THR A 817 -29.25 1.03 33.37
CA THR A 817 -30.34 0.79 34.34
C THR A 817 -29.85 0.95 35.80
N HIS A 818 -28.63 0.49 36.11
CA HIS A 818 -28.07 0.68 37.46
C HIS A 818 -27.73 2.15 37.76
N LYS A 819 -27.26 2.93 36.77
CA LYS A 819 -27.02 4.37 36.92
C LYS A 819 -28.33 5.15 37.08
N GLU A 820 -29.34 4.85 36.27
CA GLU A 820 -30.67 5.46 36.34
C GLU A 820 -31.33 5.19 37.70
N CYS A 821 -31.23 3.95 38.23
CA CYS A 821 -31.70 3.64 39.59
C CYS A 821 -30.92 4.39 40.68
N LEU A 822 -29.59 4.53 40.58
CA LEU A 822 -28.80 5.31 41.54
C LEU A 822 -29.13 6.80 41.47
N GLN A 823 -29.31 7.35 40.27
CA GLN A 823 -29.65 8.76 40.07
C GLN A 823 -31.07 9.07 40.58
N GLN A 824 -32.02 8.14 40.42
CA GLN A 824 -33.34 8.23 41.06
C GLN A 824 -33.26 8.14 42.59
N ILE A 825 -32.31 7.39 43.16
CA ILE A 825 -32.07 7.35 44.62
C ILE A 825 -31.50 8.69 45.11
N ASP A 826 -30.47 9.24 44.44
CA ASP A 826 -29.89 10.54 44.79
C ASP A 826 -30.92 11.70 44.68
N GLU A 827 -31.78 11.67 43.65
CA GLU A 827 -32.92 12.61 43.51
C GLU A 827 -33.97 12.43 44.62
N TYR A 828 -34.17 11.21 45.12
CA TYR A 828 -35.11 10.94 46.23
C TYR A 828 -34.51 11.34 47.60
N GLU A 829 -33.22 11.09 47.84
CA GLU A 829 -32.54 11.52 49.07
C GLU A 829 -32.43 13.05 49.16
N THR A 830 -32.25 13.75 48.03
CA THR A 830 -32.31 15.23 48.00
C THR A 830 -33.72 15.78 48.19
N LEU A 831 -34.77 15.04 47.83
CA LEU A 831 -36.16 15.40 48.14
C LEU A 831 -36.53 15.14 49.62
N GLU A 832 -36.09 14.04 50.23
CA GLU A 832 -36.34 13.77 51.66
C GLU A 832 -35.54 14.70 52.59
N GLY A 833 -34.41 15.25 52.14
CA GLY A 833 -33.72 16.35 52.83
C GLY A 833 -34.55 17.63 53.01
N HIS A 834 -35.65 17.77 52.27
CA HIS A 834 -36.53 18.95 52.26
C HIS A 834 -38.03 18.62 52.28
N ASN A 835 -38.50 17.71 53.15
CA ASN A 835 -39.72 17.90 53.97
C ASN A 835 -40.06 16.67 54.85
N GLY A 836 -40.49 16.92 56.09
CA GLY A 836 -40.98 15.86 56.98
C GLY A 836 -42.43 15.43 56.71
N MET A 837 -42.70 14.14 56.91
CA MET A 837 -44.03 13.48 56.96
C MET A 837 -44.91 13.45 55.70
N LYS A 838 -44.98 12.28 55.05
CA LYS A 838 -46.06 11.28 55.32
C LYS A 838 -45.82 9.97 54.56
N VAL A 839 -45.79 8.86 55.28
CA VAL A 839 -45.76 7.51 54.69
C VAL A 839 -47.10 7.23 54.00
N ASN A 840 -47.06 6.83 52.73
CA ASN A 840 -48.23 6.32 52.01
C ASN A 840 -48.07 4.82 51.70
N MET A 841 -49.15 4.06 51.80
CA MET A 841 -49.11 2.64 52.17
C MET A 841 -49.04 1.64 50.99
N ASP A 842 -48.54 2.06 49.83
CA ASP A 842 -48.45 1.22 48.62
C ASP A 842 -47.10 0.50 48.42
N TRP A 843 -46.04 0.92 49.14
CA TRP A 843 -44.68 0.39 48.89
C TRP A 843 -44.47 -1.07 49.35
N MET A 844 -45.26 -1.56 50.31
CA MET A 844 -45.18 -2.94 50.81
C MET A 844 -45.54 -4.01 49.77
N GLY A 845 -46.28 -3.65 48.70
CA GLY A 845 -46.55 -4.58 47.59
C GLY A 845 -45.29 -4.89 46.77
N ASN A 846 -44.47 -3.88 46.49
CA ASN A 846 -43.27 -4.03 45.66
C ASN A 846 -42.07 -4.61 46.43
N TYR A 847 -41.96 -4.37 47.74
CA TYR A 847 -40.89 -4.95 48.56
C TYR A 847 -40.94 -6.49 48.58
N ASN A 848 -42.14 -7.07 48.59
CA ASN A 848 -42.33 -8.52 48.53
C ASN A 848 -42.06 -9.11 47.12
N LEU A 849 -42.28 -8.35 46.05
CA LEU A 849 -41.83 -8.74 44.71
C LEU A 849 -40.30 -8.71 44.58
N TRP A 850 -39.67 -7.74 45.22
CA TRP A 850 -38.22 -7.53 45.23
C TRP A 850 -37.49 -8.65 45.99
N THR A 851 -37.97 -9.05 47.18
CA THR A 851 -37.40 -10.17 47.94
C THR A 851 -37.57 -11.52 47.23
N SER A 852 -38.73 -11.77 46.58
CA SER A 852 -38.91 -12.99 45.78
C SER A 852 -37.94 -13.09 44.60
N ARG A 853 -37.74 -12.00 43.82
CA ARG A 853 -36.80 -11.99 42.69
C ARG A 853 -35.34 -12.11 43.11
N MET A 854 -34.95 -11.51 44.24
CA MET A 854 -33.60 -11.69 44.81
C MET A 854 -33.39 -13.14 45.27
N HIS A 855 -34.39 -13.79 45.87
CA HIS A 855 -34.30 -15.21 46.24
C HIS A 855 -34.16 -16.12 45.00
N GLU A 856 -34.90 -15.88 43.91
CA GLU A 856 -34.74 -16.64 42.66
C GLU A 856 -33.34 -16.42 42.04
N TYR A 857 -32.82 -15.19 42.06
CA TYR A 857 -31.51 -14.86 41.51
C TYR A 857 -30.35 -15.54 42.28
N PHE A 858 -30.39 -15.54 43.61
CA PHE A 858 -29.33 -16.16 44.43
C PHE A 858 -29.48 -17.68 44.60
N ALA A 859 -30.70 -18.25 44.52
CA ALA A 859 -30.88 -19.70 44.47
C ALA A 859 -30.32 -20.33 43.17
N GLY A 860 -30.28 -19.56 42.07
CA GLY A 860 -29.78 -20.01 40.77
C GLY A 860 -28.26 -20.15 40.63
N GLN A 861 -27.45 -19.72 41.61
CA GLN A 861 -25.98 -19.78 41.55
C GLN A 861 -25.34 -20.75 42.56
N ALA A 862 -26.12 -21.51 43.32
CA ALA A 862 -25.63 -22.29 44.46
C ALA A 862 -25.31 -23.78 44.15
N THR A 863 -24.49 -24.08 43.13
CA THR A 863 -23.89 -25.43 42.97
C THR A 863 -22.44 -25.41 42.45
N GLN A 864 -21.49 -25.00 43.27
CA GLN A 864 -20.27 -25.76 43.65
C GLN A 864 -19.35 -24.90 44.54
N ASP A 865 -18.63 -25.57 45.43
CA ASP A 865 -17.57 -25.05 46.33
C ASP A 865 -17.98 -23.91 47.30
N GLY A 866 -18.66 -24.31 48.38
CA GLY A 866 -19.12 -23.40 49.42
C GLY A 866 -18.01 -22.83 50.32
N THR A 867 -17.84 -21.51 50.32
CA THR A 867 -17.20 -20.72 51.40
C THR A 867 -17.82 -19.32 51.49
N VAL A 868 -18.86 -19.15 52.32
CA VAL A 868 -19.63 -17.88 52.42
C VAL A 868 -19.36 -17.10 53.72
N ASP A 869 -18.69 -17.69 54.72
CA ASP A 869 -18.60 -17.11 56.08
C ASP A 869 -17.46 -16.07 56.29
N THR A 870 -16.67 -15.77 55.26
CA THR A 870 -15.56 -14.79 55.34
C THR A 870 -15.84 -13.43 54.70
N TYR A 871 -16.78 -13.32 53.76
CA TYR A 871 -17.08 -12.04 53.09
C TYR A 871 -17.89 -11.07 53.95
N TRP A 872 -18.86 -11.59 54.73
CA TRP A 872 -19.72 -10.77 55.59
C TRP A 872 -19.00 -10.07 56.74
N ARG A 873 -17.87 -10.63 57.23
CA ARG A 873 -17.12 -10.04 58.35
C ARG A 873 -16.24 -8.85 57.96
N ARG A 874 -15.91 -8.67 56.67
CA ARG A 874 -15.06 -7.55 56.22
C ARG A 874 -15.86 -6.30 55.88
N PHE A 875 -17.05 -6.46 55.28
CA PHE A 875 -17.91 -5.33 54.91
C PHE A 875 -18.53 -4.61 56.12
N ALA A 876 -18.71 -5.31 57.25
CA ALA A 876 -19.31 -4.75 58.46
C ALA A 876 -18.36 -3.93 59.35
N TYR A 877 -17.04 -4.01 59.15
CA TYR A 877 -16.05 -3.40 60.06
C TYR A 877 -15.63 -1.97 59.66
N GLU A 878 -15.68 -1.62 58.37
CA GLU A 878 -15.16 -0.33 57.87
C GLU A 878 -16.19 0.83 57.89
N LYS A 879 -17.47 0.58 58.21
CA LYS A 879 -18.54 1.60 58.27
C LYS A 879 -19.09 1.93 59.66
N ARG A 880 -18.42 1.52 60.76
CA ARG A 880 -18.88 1.79 62.15
C ARG A 880 -17.82 2.33 63.12
N GLY A 881 -16.85 3.11 62.67
CA GLY A 881 -15.94 3.83 63.56
C GLY A 881 -15.40 5.13 62.96
N GLY A 882 -15.58 6.25 63.67
CA GLY A 882 -14.89 7.51 63.33
C GLY A 882 -15.75 8.77 63.20
N LEU A 883 -16.63 9.05 64.15
CA LEU A 883 -17.14 10.41 64.40
C LEU A 883 -16.68 10.80 65.81
N ASP A 884 -15.69 11.70 65.91
CA ASP A 884 -15.44 12.69 66.98
C ASP A 884 -13.98 13.22 66.98
N GLY A 885 -13.81 14.54 67.15
CA GLY A 885 -12.60 15.07 67.83
C GLY A 885 -11.66 16.08 67.12
N TYR A 886 -12.05 17.37 67.08
CA TYR A 886 -11.19 18.58 67.18
C TYR A 886 -9.97 18.79 66.24
N VAL A 887 -9.97 19.75 65.28
CA VAL A 887 -9.85 21.25 65.38
C VAL A 887 -8.43 21.77 65.11
N ALA A 888 -8.27 22.59 64.05
CA ALA A 888 -7.73 23.97 64.11
C ALA A 888 -7.65 24.68 62.73
N LEU A 889 -8.33 25.82 62.61
CA LEU A 889 -7.97 27.04 61.87
C LEU A 889 -7.46 26.96 60.41
N LEU A 890 -8.27 27.50 59.48
CA LEU A 890 -7.89 28.70 58.70
C LEU A 890 -9.14 29.40 58.11
N THR A 891 -9.40 30.61 58.59
CA THR A 891 -10.33 31.63 58.05
C THR A 891 -9.64 32.42 56.90
N SER A 892 -10.28 33.18 55.99
CA SER A 892 -11.66 33.69 55.84
C SER A 892 -11.88 34.21 54.39
N ASP A 893 -13.13 34.16 53.92
CA ASP A 893 -13.92 35.16 53.14
C ASP A 893 -13.22 35.99 52.02
N GLN A 894 -13.65 35.93 50.75
CA GLN A 894 -14.85 36.58 50.16
C GLN A 894 -14.98 38.11 50.36
N VAL A 895 -15.18 38.85 49.27
CA VAL A 895 -16.40 39.65 48.99
C VAL A 895 -16.37 40.29 47.57
N ILE A 896 -17.57 40.64 47.09
CA ILE A 896 -18.00 41.10 45.76
C ILE A 896 -17.76 42.62 45.55
N ASP A 897 -17.39 43.07 44.33
CA ASP A 897 -18.20 44.06 43.55
C ASP A 897 -17.76 44.26 42.07
N ARG A 898 -18.67 44.83 41.25
CA ARG A 898 -18.46 45.37 39.88
C ARG A 898 -18.35 46.93 39.96
N PRO A 899 -18.29 47.78 38.88
CA PRO A 899 -18.31 47.52 37.43
C PRO A 899 -17.41 48.41 36.50
N SER A 900 -17.44 48.06 35.20
CA SER A 900 -17.53 48.98 34.02
C SER A 900 -16.30 49.54 33.27
N LYS A 901 -16.53 49.72 31.96
CA LYS A 901 -15.86 50.56 30.92
C LYS A 901 -14.56 50.08 30.23
N GLU A 902 -14.78 49.41 29.09
CA GLU A 902 -14.37 49.75 27.70
C GLU A 902 -13.14 50.64 27.33
N PRO A 903 -12.60 50.51 26.09
CA PRO A 903 -11.17 50.73 25.70
C PRO A 903 -10.95 52.14 25.04
N PRO A 904 -10.01 52.43 24.10
CA PRO A 904 -8.92 51.67 23.44
C PRO A 904 -7.59 52.46 23.24
N LEU A 905 -6.77 52.02 22.25
CA LEU A 905 -5.55 52.65 21.66
C LEU A 905 -4.27 52.51 22.51
N GLY A 906 -3.07 52.37 21.94
CA GLY A 906 -2.67 52.23 20.53
C GLY A 906 -1.19 52.64 20.33
N LEU A 907 -0.56 52.18 19.24
CA LEU A 907 0.81 52.51 18.77
C LEU A 907 1.95 51.97 19.68
N ASP A 908 3.01 51.26 19.24
CA ASP A 908 3.90 51.26 18.06
C ASP A 908 5.34 51.71 18.48
N LEU A 909 6.32 51.42 17.63
CA LEU A 909 7.70 51.90 17.60
C LEU A 909 8.80 51.13 18.37
N THR A 910 9.30 50.12 17.66
CA THR A 910 10.69 50.05 17.15
C THR A 910 11.90 50.18 18.09
N SER A 911 12.69 49.09 18.11
CA SER A 911 14.14 49.03 17.83
C SER A 911 15.16 49.79 18.70
N VAL A 912 16.25 49.09 19.05
CA VAL A 912 17.69 49.47 18.92
C VAL A 912 18.46 48.48 19.81
N ARG A 913 19.15 47.49 19.23
CA ARG A 913 20.57 47.51 18.79
C ARG A 913 21.60 47.53 19.94
N ASN A 914 22.42 46.47 19.92
CA ASN A 914 23.89 46.50 20.01
C ASN A 914 24.64 46.54 21.37
N LEU A 915 25.41 45.47 21.55
CA LEU A 915 26.88 45.42 21.70
C LEU A 915 27.55 45.34 23.09
N HIS A 916 28.62 44.53 23.09
CA HIS A 916 29.73 44.38 24.06
C HIS A 916 29.39 43.68 25.40
N GLY A 917 30.28 42.88 26.00
CA GLY A 917 31.61 42.39 25.56
C GLY A 917 32.56 42.10 26.74
N GLY A 918 33.46 41.11 26.60
CA GLY A 918 34.56 40.82 27.54
C GLY A 918 34.24 39.84 28.69
N THR A 919 34.95 38.70 28.85
CA THR A 919 36.18 38.50 29.67
C THR A 919 35.96 38.62 31.19
N HIS A 920 36.42 37.75 32.09
CA HIS A 920 37.37 36.62 32.10
C HIS A 920 37.02 35.69 33.30
N PHE A 921 37.49 34.42 33.33
CA PHE A 921 38.47 33.92 34.33
C PHE A 921 38.77 32.41 34.16
N SER A 922 39.98 32.01 34.58
CA SER A 922 40.57 30.66 34.47
C SER A 922 40.84 30.04 35.84
N GLY A 923 40.92 28.71 35.96
CA GLY A 923 41.36 28.07 37.23
C GLY A 923 41.17 26.55 37.39
N THR A 924 42.06 25.75 36.82
CA THR A 924 42.40 24.35 37.24
C THR A 924 43.46 24.36 38.36
N PRO A 925 43.95 23.23 38.94
CA PRO A 925 43.41 21.85 39.15
C PRO A 925 43.59 21.33 40.63
N PHE A 926 43.21 20.08 40.97
CA PHE A 926 44.09 19.03 41.59
C PHE A 926 43.38 17.72 42.01
N ARG A 927 44.15 16.62 42.16
CA ARG A 927 43.79 15.27 42.69
C ARG A 927 44.48 15.00 44.04
N ARG A 928 43.90 14.11 44.89
CA ARG A 928 44.51 13.05 45.77
C ARG A 928 43.43 12.53 46.73
N THR A 929 43.00 11.25 46.84
CA THR A 929 43.61 9.90 47.06
C THR A 929 44.06 9.56 48.48
N PHE A 930 43.47 8.49 49.05
CA PHE A 930 44.02 7.38 49.87
C PHE A 930 42.86 6.36 50.15
N PHE A 931 43.03 5.07 50.52
CA PHE A 931 44.25 4.27 50.75
C PHE A 931 44.18 2.82 50.17
N ALA A 932 43.89 1.79 50.99
CA ALA A 932 44.00 0.33 50.76
C ALA A 932 42.88 -0.44 51.55
N GLU A 933 42.65 -1.77 51.55
CA GLU A 933 43.52 -2.94 51.27
C GLU A 933 42.70 -4.26 50.97
N PHE A 934 43.38 -5.40 50.75
CA PHE A 934 42.90 -6.75 50.28
C PHE A 934 42.35 -7.69 51.43
N PRO A 935 42.07 -9.05 51.31
CA PRO A 935 42.22 -10.04 50.20
C PRO A 935 41.14 -11.19 50.00
N SER A 936 41.20 -11.86 48.83
CA SER A 936 41.14 -13.34 48.54
C SER A 936 39.96 -14.30 48.90
N THR A 937 39.94 -15.44 48.15
CA THR A 937 39.27 -16.78 48.34
C THR A 937 37.73 -16.88 48.19
N GLU A 938 37.08 -18.02 47.85
CA GLU A 938 37.43 -19.27 47.11
C GLU A 938 36.14 -19.97 46.55
N LEU A 939 36.31 -21.10 45.86
CA LEU A 939 35.33 -22.12 45.41
C LEU A 939 34.50 -22.76 46.59
N PRO A 940 33.47 -23.65 46.41
CA PRO A 940 33.31 -24.63 45.31
C PRO A 940 31.89 -25.07 44.83
N ARG A 941 31.94 -25.97 43.83
CA ARG A 941 30.87 -26.78 43.20
C ARG A 941 30.05 -27.67 44.17
N ARG A 942 28.89 -28.16 43.70
CA ARG A 942 28.47 -29.59 43.89
C ARG A 942 27.54 -30.11 42.78
N ASN A 943 27.81 -31.34 42.33
CA ASN A 943 26.94 -32.18 41.48
C ASN A 943 26.10 -33.14 42.35
N CYS A 944 25.02 -33.68 41.78
CA CYS A 944 24.52 -35.09 41.80
C CYS A 944 23.14 -35.11 41.08
N LEU A 945 22.77 -36.04 40.18
CA LEU A 945 22.56 -37.50 40.32
C LEU A 945 21.53 -37.82 41.43
N SER A 946 20.48 -38.63 41.24
CA SER A 946 20.12 -39.58 40.16
C SER A 946 18.62 -40.01 40.23
N ASP A 947 18.21 -40.91 39.32
CA ASP A 947 17.17 -41.96 39.45
C ASP A 947 15.64 -41.68 39.36
N THR A 948 15.07 -42.25 38.27
CA THR A 948 13.85 -43.08 38.07
C THR A 948 13.28 -43.90 39.26
N PRO A 949 12.12 -44.64 39.14
CA PRO A 949 11.06 -44.75 38.09
C PRO A 949 9.58 -44.96 38.60
N LEU A 950 8.69 -45.41 37.69
CA LEU A 950 7.51 -46.31 37.85
C LEU A 950 6.08 -45.75 38.04
N GLY A 951 5.13 -46.35 37.30
CA GLY A 951 3.67 -46.19 37.48
C GLY A 951 2.83 -46.63 36.27
N ARG A 952 2.46 -47.92 36.15
CA ARG A 952 1.55 -48.46 35.10
C ARG A 952 0.11 -48.59 35.61
N THR A 953 -0.87 -48.56 34.70
CA THR A 953 -2.03 -49.48 34.72
C THR A 953 -2.61 -49.71 33.30
N HIS A 954 -3.27 -50.87 33.11
CA HIS A 954 -3.83 -51.40 31.85
C HIS A 954 -5.29 -51.86 32.05
N PHE A 955 -6.06 -52.05 30.96
CA PHE A 955 -7.17 -53.02 30.70
C PHE A 955 -8.12 -52.42 29.61
N GLY A 956 -8.74 -53.11 28.64
CA GLY A 956 -8.61 -54.49 28.12
C GLY A 956 -9.90 -55.02 27.40
N GLY A 957 -9.80 -55.64 26.19
CA GLY A 957 -10.83 -56.52 25.55
C GLY A 957 -11.69 -55.94 24.38
N THR A 958 -11.78 -56.47 23.14
CA THR A 958 -12.47 -57.70 22.59
C THR A 958 -13.98 -57.55 22.27
N THR A 959 -14.63 -57.99 21.15
CA THR A 959 -14.24 -58.75 19.91
C THR A 959 -15.33 -58.85 18.79
N SER A 960 -14.95 -58.66 17.51
CA SER A 960 -15.29 -59.50 16.30
C SER A 960 -16.67 -59.54 15.56
N THR A 961 -16.63 -60.03 14.29
CA THR A 961 -17.70 -60.44 13.32
C THR A 961 -18.41 -59.33 12.50
N GLY A 962 -18.86 -59.50 11.23
CA GLY A 962 -18.77 -60.60 10.23
C GLY A 962 -19.33 -60.20 8.83
N LEU A 963 -18.98 -60.95 7.75
CA LEU A 963 -19.39 -60.82 6.31
C LEU A 963 -20.68 -61.65 5.99
N PRO A 964 -21.33 -61.73 4.78
CA PRO A 964 -20.74 -61.60 3.40
C PRO A 964 -21.60 -61.13 2.17
N SER A 965 -20.88 -60.86 1.06
CA SER A 965 -21.13 -61.07 -0.41
C SER A 965 -22.52 -61.04 -1.11
N SER A 966 -22.60 -60.34 -2.26
CA SER A 966 -22.97 -60.92 -3.58
C SER A 966 -22.65 -60.05 -4.82
N GLU A 967 -21.98 -60.67 -5.81
CA GLU A 967 -21.96 -60.54 -7.29
C GLU A 967 -21.85 -59.20 -8.09
N LEU A 968 -21.20 -59.35 -9.26
CA LEU A 968 -20.76 -58.39 -10.30
C LEU A 968 -21.69 -58.51 -11.57
N PRO A 969 -21.58 -57.74 -12.69
CA PRO A 969 -20.35 -57.12 -13.20
C PRO A 969 -20.38 -55.85 -14.13
N TRP A 970 -19.17 -55.39 -14.50
CA TRP A 970 -18.74 -54.64 -15.72
C TRP A 970 -19.45 -53.33 -16.15
N GLN A 971 -18.78 -52.16 -16.01
CA GLN A 971 -17.86 -51.60 -17.05
C GLN A 971 -17.16 -50.30 -16.61
N ASP A 972 -16.03 -49.98 -17.26
CA ASP A 972 -14.98 -49.05 -16.82
C ASP A 972 -15.25 -47.54 -16.99
N SER A 973 -14.74 -46.72 -16.06
CA SER A 973 -13.49 -45.95 -16.31
C SER A 973 -13.01 -45.17 -15.06
N PHE A 974 -11.69 -45.10 -14.88
CA PHE A 974 -11.04 -44.76 -13.61
C PHE A 974 -10.67 -43.27 -13.47
N SER A 975 -10.86 -42.72 -12.27
CA SER A 975 -10.06 -41.59 -11.76
C SER A 975 -9.88 -41.72 -10.25
N TRP A 976 -8.68 -42.12 -9.79
CA TRP A 976 -8.38 -42.27 -8.36
C TRP A 976 -7.65 -41.06 -7.79
N ASN A 977 -8.24 -40.48 -6.74
CA ASN A 977 -7.49 -39.78 -5.72
C ASN A 977 -6.73 -40.82 -4.87
N PHE A 978 -5.55 -40.47 -4.35
CA PHE A 978 -5.05 -41.11 -3.14
C PHE A 978 -4.37 -40.12 -2.19
N LEU A 979 -4.80 -40.17 -0.93
CA LEU A 979 -4.09 -39.63 0.22
C LEU A 979 -2.97 -40.60 0.59
N GLY A 980 -1.81 -40.08 0.99
CA GLY A 980 -0.72 -40.91 1.50
C GLY A 980 0.34 -40.07 2.19
N GLY A 981 0.36 -40.09 3.52
CA GLY A 981 1.47 -39.56 4.31
C GLY A 981 2.15 -40.69 5.06
N THR A 982 3.48 -40.71 5.04
CA THR A 982 4.30 -41.46 6.01
C THR A 982 5.69 -40.85 6.13
N TYR A 983 6.22 -40.87 7.35
CA TYR A 983 7.59 -40.48 7.70
C TYR A 983 8.61 -41.46 7.10
N PHE A 984 9.83 -40.99 6.82
CA PHE A 984 11.05 -41.57 7.42
C PHE A 984 12.25 -40.61 7.34
N CYS A 985 13.18 -40.73 8.30
CA CYS A 985 14.38 -39.91 8.44
C CYS A 985 15.63 -40.67 7.96
N GLY A 986 16.62 -39.98 7.38
CA GLY A 986 17.88 -40.63 6.98
C GLY A 986 18.82 -39.80 6.10
N THR A 987 19.74 -39.06 6.73
CA THR A 987 20.98 -38.52 6.14
C THR A 987 22.19 -39.18 6.83
N PRO A 988 23.44 -39.00 6.35
CA PRO A 988 23.96 -38.94 4.97
C PRO A 988 25.15 -39.94 4.79
N PHE A 989 25.80 -40.01 3.61
CA PHE A 989 27.30 -40.06 3.50
C PHE A 989 27.85 -40.10 2.04
N HIS A 990 28.92 -39.31 1.83
CA HIS A 990 30.02 -39.37 0.83
C HIS A 990 29.84 -39.48 -0.72
N ARG A 991 30.29 -38.37 -1.37
CA ARG A 991 31.11 -38.20 -2.61
C ARG A 991 32.08 -39.37 -3.01
N PRO A 992 32.80 -39.31 -4.17
CA PRO A 992 32.47 -38.85 -5.54
C PRO A 992 33.05 -39.76 -6.69
N ARG A 993 32.70 -39.50 -7.97
CA ARG A 993 33.56 -39.56 -9.21
C ARG A 993 32.69 -39.32 -10.46
N ILE A 994 33.01 -38.32 -11.30
CA ILE A 994 33.81 -38.37 -12.56
C ILE A 994 33.17 -39.26 -13.66
N GLY A 995 32.74 -38.63 -14.76
CA GLY A 995 32.28 -39.32 -15.99
C GLY A 995 31.49 -38.44 -16.96
N ASP A 996 32.15 -37.52 -17.66
CA ASP A 996 31.73 -37.01 -18.98
C ASP A 996 32.10 -38.04 -20.08
N PRO A 997 31.64 -37.91 -21.34
CA PRO A 997 30.36 -37.38 -21.85
C PRO A 997 29.71 -38.35 -22.88
N GLU A 998 28.50 -38.06 -23.39
CA GLU A 998 28.16 -38.35 -24.80
C GLU A 998 26.91 -37.59 -25.29
N ASP A 999 26.90 -37.25 -26.59
CA ASP A 999 25.87 -36.47 -27.28
C ASP A 999 24.60 -37.29 -27.59
N SER A 1000 23.41 -36.64 -27.60
CA SER A 1000 22.45 -36.72 -28.72
C SER A 1000 21.19 -35.85 -28.52
N ASP A 1001 20.87 -35.05 -29.56
CA ASP A 1001 19.63 -34.31 -29.88
C ASP A 1001 19.07 -33.22 -28.94
#